data_AF-A0A1H8WBR3-F1
#
_entry.id   AF-A0A1H8WBR3-F1
#
_cell.length_a   1.000
_cell.length_b   1.000
_cell.length_c   1.000
_cell.angle_alpha   90.00
_cell.angle_beta   90.00
_cell.angle_gamma   90.00
#
_symmetry.space_group_name_H-M   'P 1'
#
loop_
_entity.id
_entity.type
_entity.pdbx_description
1 polymer ?
#
loop_
_entity_poly.entity_id
_entity_poly.type
_entity_poly.pdbx_seq_one_letter_code
_entity_poly.pdbx_strand_id
1 'polypeptide(L)'
;MFERFTDRARRVVVLAQEEARMLNHNYIGTEHILLGLIHEGEGVAAKALESLGIALEGVRQQVEEIIGQGQQAPSGHIPFTPRAKKVLELSLREALQLGHNYIGTEHILLGLIREGEGVAAQVLVKLGADLNRVRQQVLQLLSGYQTGEKSTESGSGRGEGTPSSSLVLDQFGRNMTVLAREGKLDPVIGRGKEIERVMQVLSRRTKNNPVLIGEPGVGKTAVVEGLAQSIVKGEVPETLKDKQLYTLDLGSLVAGSRYRGDFEERLKKVLKEIKTRGDIILFIDELHTLVGAGAAEGAIDAASILKPMLARGELQTIGATTLEEYRKYIEKDAALERRFQPIQVGEPSLEHTIEILKGLRDRYEAHHRVSITDSALVAAATLADRYINDRFLPDKAIDLIDEAGARMRIRRMTAPPDLREFDEKIADVRRDKESAIDAQDFERAARLRDEEKTLLGQKGEREKQWKDGDLDVVAEVDDEQIAEVLANWTGIPVFKLTEEETTRLLRMEEELHKRIIGQEDAVKAVSQAIRRTRAGLKDPKRPSGSFIFAGPSGVGKTELSKALAAFLFGEDDALIQIDMGEFHDRYTASRLFGAPPGYVGYEEGGQLTEKVRRKPFSVVLFDEIEKAHQEIYNTLLQVLEDGRLTDGQGRTVDFKNTVLIFTSNLGTSDISKSVSLGFSSGADVSNRYEKMKQKVNEEMKKHFRPEFLNRIDDIIVFHQLTQDQIIQMVDLMIGRVEKQLKAKDMEIELTGKAKALLAKRGFDPVLGARPLRRTIQREIEDQLSEKILFGEIEAGQIILVDVDGWSGNPEDRDDEAHFTFRGEKRPSSVPDAPPVSIGAVGHDENHETEAD
;
A
#
# COMPACT_ATOMS: atom_id res chain seq x y z
N MET A 1 -12.20 10.75 -27.04
CA MET A 1 -11.19 10.78 -28.13
C MET A 1 -11.01 12.21 -28.67
N PHE A 2 -12.06 12.91 -29.09
CA PHE A 2 -11.99 14.26 -29.69
C PHE A 2 -11.49 15.38 -28.77
N GLU A 3 -11.52 15.21 -27.44
CA GLU A 3 -10.96 16.17 -26.48
C GLU A 3 -9.45 16.36 -26.64
N ARG A 4 -8.73 15.33 -27.09
CA ARG A 4 -7.28 15.38 -27.31
C ARG A 4 -6.89 15.93 -28.68
N PHE A 5 -7.85 16.22 -29.56
CA PHE A 5 -7.57 16.74 -30.89
C PHE A 5 -7.23 18.22 -30.81
N THR A 6 -6.21 18.66 -31.54
CA THR A 6 -5.96 20.10 -31.76
C THR A 6 -7.09 20.72 -32.57
N ASP A 7 -7.24 22.03 -32.53
CA ASP A 7 -8.29 22.71 -33.29
C ASP A 7 -8.18 22.46 -34.80
N ARG A 8 -6.95 22.35 -35.32
CA ARG A 8 -6.69 21.94 -36.71
C ARG A 8 -7.12 20.50 -36.98
N ALA A 9 -6.83 19.56 -36.09
CA ALA A 9 -7.27 18.18 -36.22
C ALA A 9 -8.81 18.03 -36.15
N ARG A 10 -9.49 18.84 -35.33
CA ARG A 10 -10.97 18.90 -35.32
C ARG A 10 -11.51 19.45 -36.64
N ARG A 11 -10.87 20.50 -37.17
CA ARG A 11 -11.23 21.08 -38.47
C ARG A 11 -11.11 20.06 -39.61
N VAL A 12 -10.05 19.25 -39.64
CA VAL A 12 -9.89 18.15 -40.62
C VAL A 12 -11.09 17.21 -40.64
N VAL A 13 -11.65 16.88 -39.46
CA VAL A 13 -12.81 15.98 -39.36
C VAL A 13 -14.09 16.64 -39.91
N VAL A 14 -14.27 17.94 -39.66
CA VAL A 14 -15.37 18.73 -40.24
C VAL A 14 -15.23 18.81 -41.76
N LEU A 15 -14.03 19.11 -42.26
CA LEU A 15 -13.75 19.16 -43.70
C LEU A 15 -13.95 17.79 -44.38
N ALA A 16 -13.60 16.70 -43.72
CA ALA A 16 -13.89 15.35 -44.21
C ALA A 16 -15.40 15.09 -44.35
N GLN A 17 -16.22 15.64 -43.44
CA GLN A 17 -17.68 15.56 -43.54
C GLN A 17 -18.23 16.42 -44.69
N GLU A 18 -17.64 17.59 -44.93
CA GLU A 18 -18.00 18.47 -46.05
C GLU A 18 -17.65 17.83 -47.40
N GLU A 19 -16.46 17.24 -47.54
CA GLU A 19 -16.04 16.52 -48.75
C GLU A 19 -16.92 15.28 -49.01
N ALA A 20 -17.34 14.56 -47.96
CA ALA A 20 -18.31 13.47 -48.09
C ALA A 20 -19.67 13.96 -48.62
N ARG A 21 -20.12 15.15 -48.20
CA ARG A 21 -21.34 15.77 -48.74
C ARG A 21 -21.18 16.21 -50.19
N MET A 22 -20.05 16.82 -50.54
CA MET A 22 -19.78 17.26 -51.91
C MET A 22 -19.74 16.09 -52.89
N LEU A 23 -19.19 14.95 -52.46
CA LEU A 23 -19.15 13.71 -53.26
C LEU A 23 -20.44 12.88 -53.17
N ASN A 24 -21.47 13.36 -52.46
CA ASN A 24 -22.73 12.65 -52.19
C ASN A 24 -22.54 11.27 -51.51
N HIS A 25 -21.49 11.10 -50.72
CA HIS A 25 -21.22 9.87 -49.96
C HIS A 25 -21.94 9.89 -48.60
N ASN A 26 -22.74 8.86 -48.33
CA ASN A 26 -23.50 8.72 -47.09
C ASN A 26 -22.68 8.16 -45.90
N TYR A 27 -21.34 8.14 -46.02
CA TYR A 27 -20.41 7.72 -44.98
C TYR A 27 -19.13 8.56 -45.04
N ILE A 28 -18.38 8.63 -43.93
CA ILE A 28 -17.04 9.22 -43.88
C ILE A 28 -16.01 8.08 -43.88
N GLY A 29 -15.33 7.92 -45.01
CA GLY A 29 -14.26 6.94 -45.24
C GLY A 29 -12.85 7.51 -45.06
N THR A 30 -11.83 6.70 -45.32
CA THR A 30 -10.42 7.14 -45.17
C THR A 30 -10.07 8.19 -46.22
N GLU A 31 -10.62 8.08 -47.43
CA GLU A 31 -10.53 9.04 -48.53
C GLU A 31 -11.01 10.45 -48.16
N HIS A 32 -12.08 10.52 -47.37
CA HIS A 32 -12.64 11.79 -46.92
C HIS A 32 -11.75 12.43 -45.86
N ILE A 33 -11.16 11.62 -44.97
CA ILE A 33 -10.16 12.10 -44.00
C ILE A 33 -8.92 12.61 -44.74
N LEU A 34 -8.47 11.95 -45.80
CA LEU A 34 -7.35 12.41 -46.63
C LEU A 34 -7.68 13.75 -47.31
N LEU A 35 -8.86 13.88 -47.90
CA LEU A 35 -9.32 15.14 -48.49
C LEU A 35 -9.40 16.25 -47.43
N GLY A 36 -9.94 15.97 -46.25
CA GLY A 36 -9.99 16.92 -45.14
C GLY A 36 -8.60 17.36 -44.63
N LEU A 37 -7.60 16.47 -44.65
CA LEU A 37 -6.22 16.79 -44.28
C LEU A 37 -5.56 17.76 -45.27
N ILE A 38 -5.82 17.58 -46.57
CA ILE A 38 -5.26 18.45 -47.61
C ILE A 38 -6.02 19.78 -47.67
N HIS A 39 -7.35 19.73 -47.51
CA HIS A 39 -8.22 20.91 -47.52
C HIS A 39 -7.90 21.88 -46.36
N GLU A 40 -7.43 21.38 -45.22
CA GLU A 40 -7.02 22.22 -44.10
C GLU A 40 -5.82 23.13 -44.44
N GLY A 41 -4.95 22.70 -45.37
CA GLY A 41 -3.95 23.54 -46.06
C GLY A 41 -2.73 23.98 -45.25
N GLU A 42 -2.89 24.34 -43.97
CA GLU A 42 -1.82 24.92 -43.16
C GLU A 42 -1.07 23.91 -42.27
N GLY A 43 -1.71 22.78 -42.00
CA GLY A 43 -1.24 21.72 -41.13
C GLY A 43 -0.03 20.96 -41.67
N VAL A 44 0.67 20.29 -40.76
CA VAL A 44 1.87 19.51 -41.08
C VAL A 44 1.56 18.40 -42.09
N ALA A 45 0.35 17.80 -41.99
CA ALA A 45 -0.10 16.81 -42.97
C ALA A 45 -0.30 17.39 -44.37
N ALA A 46 -0.94 18.55 -44.48
CA ALA A 46 -1.16 19.23 -45.77
C ALA A 46 0.18 19.59 -46.43
N LYS A 47 1.09 20.20 -45.67
CA LYS A 47 2.44 20.55 -46.14
C LYS A 47 3.28 19.33 -46.54
N ALA A 48 3.15 18.22 -45.81
CA ALA A 48 3.82 16.97 -46.17
C ALA A 48 3.34 16.43 -47.52
N LEU A 49 2.03 16.42 -47.75
CA LEU A 49 1.42 15.97 -49.00
C LEU A 49 1.73 16.92 -50.17
N GLU A 50 1.68 18.23 -49.94
CA GLU A 50 2.04 19.25 -50.92
C GLU A 50 3.50 19.14 -51.37
N SER A 51 4.43 18.90 -50.43
CA SER A 51 5.86 18.71 -50.75
C SER A 51 6.13 17.46 -51.61
N LEU A 52 5.18 16.53 -51.65
CA LEU A 52 5.21 15.33 -52.50
C LEU A 52 4.45 15.52 -53.82
N GLY A 53 3.97 16.73 -54.11
CA GLY A 53 3.22 17.07 -55.32
C GLY A 53 1.76 16.61 -55.31
N ILE A 54 1.21 16.28 -54.13
CA ILE A 54 -0.17 15.79 -53.98
C ILE A 54 -1.10 16.98 -53.71
N ALA A 55 -1.82 17.42 -54.74
CA ALA A 55 -2.77 18.52 -54.66
C ALA A 55 -4.21 18.04 -54.38
N LEU A 56 -5.02 18.88 -53.74
CA LEU A 56 -6.40 18.59 -53.37
C LEU A 56 -7.25 18.11 -54.55
N GLU A 57 -7.21 18.82 -55.68
CA GLU A 57 -7.97 18.46 -56.88
C GLU A 57 -7.54 17.11 -57.47
N GLY A 58 -6.25 16.79 -57.42
CA GLY A 58 -5.73 15.50 -57.88
C GLY A 58 -6.24 14.35 -57.01
N VAL A 59 -6.31 14.54 -55.70
CA VAL A 59 -6.89 13.57 -54.76
C VAL A 59 -8.39 13.42 -54.98
N ARG A 60 -9.13 14.54 -55.16
CA ARG A 60 -10.58 14.50 -55.39
C ARG A 60 -10.93 13.72 -56.66
N GLN A 61 -10.23 13.99 -57.76
CA GLN A 61 -10.42 13.27 -59.02
C GLN A 61 -10.16 11.76 -58.87
N GLN A 62 -9.12 11.37 -58.12
CA GLN A 62 -8.83 9.96 -57.88
C GLN A 62 -9.83 9.28 -56.95
N VAL A 63 -10.39 10.00 -55.98
CA VAL A 63 -11.46 9.50 -55.11
C VAL A 63 -12.73 9.27 -55.93
N GLU A 64 -13.10 10.21 -56.82
CA GLU A 64 -14.23 10.05 -57.75
C GLU A 64 -14.02 8.90 -58.74
N GLU A 65 -12.79 8.68 -59.21
CA GLU A 65 -12.47 7.58 -60.12
C GLU A 65 -12.60 6.20 -59.45
N ILE A 66 -12.24 6.10 -58.16
CA ILE A 66 -12.24 4.83 -57.41
C ILE A 66 -13.62 4.50 -56.83
N ILE A 67 -14.32 5.48 -56.25
CA ILE A 67 -15.59 5.27 -55.55
C ILE A 67 -16.81 5.73 -56.38
N GLY A 68 -16.64 6.68 -57.29
CA GLY A 68 -17.74 7.36 -58.00
C GLY A 68 -18.29 8.55 -57.23
N GLN A 69 -19.29 9.24 -57.81
CA GLN A 69 -20.13 10.20 -57.09
C GLN A 69 -21.43 9.52 -56.64
N GLY A 70 -21.89 9.80 -55.42
CA GLY A 70 -23.15 9.27 -54.91
C GLY A 70 -24.39 9.86 -55.59
N GLN A 71 -25.52 9.14 -55.50
CA GLN A 71 -26.76 9.50 -56.22
C GLN A 71 -27.58 10.62 -55.54
N GLN A 72 -27.44 10.81 -54.22
CA GLN A 72 -28.17 11.81 -53.44
C GLN A 72 -27.32 12.37 -52.31
N ALA A 73 -27.40 13.68 -52.08
CA ALA A 73 -26.74 14.32 -50.95
C ALA A 73 -27.33 13.81 -49.62
N PRO A 74 -26.51 13.28 -48.69
CA PRO A 74 -27.00 12.75 -47.42
C PRO A 74 -27.55 13.87 -46.52
N SER A 75 -28.78 13.71 -46.04
CA SER A 75 -29.40 14.60 -45.04
C SER A 75 -29.10 14.12 -43.62
N GLY A 76 -28.54 14.98 -42.76
CA GLY A 76 -28.29 14.69 -41.35
C GLY A 76 -26.84 14.30 -41.02
N HIS A 77 -26.66 13.47 -39.97
CA HIS A 77 -25.36 13.03 -39.47
C HIS A 77 -24.78 11.90 -40.32
N ILE A 78 -23.56 12.06 -40.82
CA ILE A 78 -22.86 11.09 -41.67
C ILE A 78 -21.93 10.24 -40.79
N PRO A 79 -22.12 8.91 -40.69
CA PRO A 79 -21.30 8.07 -39.81
C PRO A 79 -19.92 7.77 -40.41
N PHE A 80 -18.91 7.60 -39.55
CA PHE A 80 -17.60 7.06 -39.95
C PHE A 80 -17.66 5.57 -40.25
N THR A 81 -16.96 5.13 -41.29
CA THR A 81 -16.73 3.70 -41.56
C THR A 81 -15.81 3.07 -40.49
N PRO A 82 -15.84 1.74 -40.30
CA PRO A 82 -14.94 1.07 -39.37
C PRO A 82 -13.46 1.37 -39.63
N ARG A 83 -13.05 1.45 -40.90
CA ARG A 83 -11.68 1.82 -41.29
C ARG A 83 -11.33 3.27 -40.95
N ALA A 84 -12.26 4.21 -41.17
CA ALA A 84 -12.06 5.61 -40.77
C ALA A 84 -11.94 5.76 -39.24
N LYS A 85 -12.75 5.04 -38.47
CA LYS A 85 -12.59 4.97 -37.00
C LYS A 85 -11.22 4.41 -36.61
N LYS A 86 -10.76 3.37 -37.32
CA LYS A 86 -9.44 2.78 -37.10
C LYS A 86 -8.30 3.76 -37.34
N VAL A 87 -8.39 4.60 -38.38
CA VAL A 87 -7.41 5.66 -38.65
C VAL A 87 -7.31 6.63 -37.46
N LEU A 88 -8.45 7.06 -36.89
CA LEU A 88 -8.47 7.94 -35.73
C LEU A 88 -7.88 7.26 -34.46
N GLU A 89 -8.16 5.97 -34.25
CA GLU A 89 -7.49 5.20 -33.18
C GLU A 89 -5.98 5.09 -33.36
N LEU A 90 -5.53 4.83 -34.59
CA LEU A 90 -4.10 4.74 -34.91
C LEU A 90 -3.40 6.09 -34.77
N SER A 91 -4.09 7.20 -35.08
CA SER A 91 -3.55 8.55 -34.86
C SER A 91 -3.24 8.83 -33.40
N LEU A 92 -4.07 8.35 -32.46
CA LEU A 92 -3.80 8.45 -31.03
C LEU A 92 -2.54 7.66 -30.64
N ARG A 93 -2.37 6.46 -31.21
CA ARG A 93 -1.19 5.63 -30.95
C ARG A 93 0.09 6.28 -31.48
N GLU A 94 0.05 6.88 -32.67
CA GLU A 94 1.19 7.62 -33.23
C GLU A 94 1.53 8.86 -32.39
N ALA A 95 0.54 9.60 -31.90
CA ALA A 95 0.76 10.73 -30.98
C ALA A 95 1.48 10.31 -29.69
N LEU A 96 1.01 9.23 -29.06
CA LEU A 96 1.64 8.69 -27.85
C LEU A 96 3.07 8.17 -28.11
N GLN A 97 3.32 7.54 -29.26
CA GLN A 97 4.66 7.08 -29.65
C GLN A 97 5.64 8.24 -29.88
N LEU A 98 5.15 9.39 -30.33
CA LEU A 98 5.93 10.62 -30.50
C LEU A 98 6.02 11.45 -29.20
N GLY A 99 5.43 10.98 -28.09
CA GLY A 99 5.42 11.69 -26.81
C GLY A 99 4.49 12.92 -26.78
N HIS A 100 3.58 13.04 -27.75
CA HIS A 100 2.62 14.13 -27.82
C HIS A 100 1.34 13.77 -27.05
N ASN A 101 0.93 14.65 -26.13
CA ASN A 101 -0.31 14.50 -25.35
C ASN A 101 -1.58 14.99 -26.11
N TYR A 102 -1.42 15.37 -27.38
CA TYR A 102 -2.48 15.84 -28.27
C TYR A 102 -2.41 15.11 -29.62
N ILE A 103 -3.51 15.15 -30.38
CA ILE A 103 -3.61 14.59 -31.74
C ILE A 103 -3.73 15.76 -32.72
N GLY A 104 -2.66 16.00 -33.47
CA GLY A 104 -2.61 16.96 -34.57
C GLY A 104 -2.78 16.33 -35.96
N THR A 105 -2.72 17.17 -36.99
CA THR A 105 -2.92 16.77 -38.41
C THR A 105 -1.95 15.68 -38.87
N GLU A 106 -0.69 15.78 -38.46
CA GLU A 106 0.40 14.85 -38.70
C GLU A 106 0.10 13.45 -38.16
N HIS A 107 -0.51 13.37 -36.99
CA HIS A 107 -0.85 12.09 -36.37
C HIS A 107 -2.00 11.41 -37.12
N ILE A 108 -2.97 12.18 -37.62
CA ILE A 108 -4.06 11.66 -38.43
C ILE A 108 -3.52 11.10 -39.75
N LEU A 109 -2.60 11.81 -40.41
CA LEU A 109 -1.95 11.32 -41.63
C LEU A 109 -1.10 10.06 -41.39
N LEU A 110 -0.35 10.02 -40.29
CA LEU A 110 0.41 8.82 -39.90
C LEU A 110 -0.51 7.63 -39.58
N GLY A 111 -1.65 7.89 -38.93
CA GLY A 111 -2.69 6.88 -38.69
C GLY A 111 -3.28 6.33 -39.98
N LEU A 112 -3.45 7.18 -41.00
CA LEU A 112 -3.96 6.81 -42.32
C LEU A 112 -2.95 5.93 -43.08
N ILE A 113 -1.67 6.30 -43.04
CA ILE A 113 -0.58 5.52 -43.64
C ILE A 113 -0.44 4.15 -42.97
N ARG A 114 -0.60 4.09 -41.65
CA ARG A 114 -0.49 2.85 -40.87
C ARG A 114 -1.67 1.91 -41.07
N GLU A 115 -2.85 2.43 -41.38
CA GLU A 115 -4.00 1.60 -41.76
C GLU A 115 -3.76 0.94 -43.14
N GLY A 116 -3.15 1.67 -44.09
CA GLY A 116 -2.44 1.15 -45.26
C GLY A 116 -3.28 0.45 -46.34
N GLU A 117 -4.51 0.06 -46.05
CA GLU A 117 -5.37 -0.75 -46.91
C GLU A 117 -6.63 0.00 -47.39
N GLY A 118 -6.98 1.13 -46.76
CA GLY A 118 -8.15 1.93 -47.10
C GLY A 118 -8.00 2.71 -48.41
N VAL A 119 -9.09 3.29 -48.88
CA VAL A 119 -9.14 4.01 -50.17
C VAL A 119 -8.15 5.17 -50.20
N ALA A 120 -7.95 5.89 -49.09
CA ALA A 120 -6.92 6.93 -49.04
C ALA A 120 -5.49 6.40 -49.32
N ALA A 121 -5.14 5.20 -48.85
CA ALA A 121 -3.84 4.61 -49.16
C ALA A 121 -3.72 4.28 -50.65
N GLN A 122 -4.80 3.76 -51.26
CA GLN A 122 -4.85 3.49 -52.71
C GLN A 122 -4.73 4.77 -53.54
N VAL A 123 -5.40 5.85 -53.13
CA VAL A 123 -5.32 7.16 -53.78
C VAL A 123 -3.90 7.73 -53.72
N LEU A 124 -3.25 7.68 -52.55
CA LEU A 124 -1.86 8.12 -52.40
C LEU A 124 -0.91 7.33 -53.32
N VAL A 125 -1.07 5.99 -53.38
CA VAL A 125 -0.25 5.13 -54.24
C VAL A 125 -0.49 5.42 -55.73
N LYS A 126 -1.74 5.61 -56.16
CA LYS A 126 -2.08 5.99 -57.56
C LYS A 126 -1.48 7.34 -57.95
N LEU A 127 -1.39 8.29 -57.02
CA LEU A 127 -0.76 9.59 -57.23
C LEU A 127 0.77 9.55 -57.14
N GLY A 128 1.37 8.35 -57.07
CA GLY A 128 2.82 8.15 -57.08
C GLY A 128 3.49 8.33 -55.73
N ALA A 129 2.73 8.39 -54.63
CA ALA A 129 3.28 8.52 -53.29
C ALA A 129 3.50 7.15 -52.65
N ASP A 130 4.76 6.84 -52.33
CA ASP A 130 5.09 5.71 -51.44
C ASP A 130 4.72 6.08 -50.01
N LEU A 131 3.86 5.27 -49.38
CA LEU A 131 3.39 5.44 -48.01
C LEU A 131 4.56 5.58 -46.99
N ASN A 132 5.67 4.87 -47.21
CA ASN A 132 6.85 5.00 -46.35
C ASN A 132 7.53 6.36 -46.51
N ARG A 133 7.56 6.89 -47.73
CA ARG A 133 8.11 8.22 -48.04
C ARG A 133 7.24 9.33 -47.45
N VAL A 134 5.90 9.19 -47.51
CA VAL A 134 4.98 10.14 -46.85
C VAL A 134 5.23 10.17 -45.35
N ARG A 135 5.40 9.00 -44.71
CA ARG A 135 5.72 8.89 -43.28
C ARG A 135 7.03 9.61 -42.93
N GLN A 136 8.09 9.38 -43.69
CA GLN A 136 9.39 10.03 -43.46
C GLN A 136 9.29 11.55 -43.58
N GLN A 137 8.55 12.04 -44.58
CA GLN A 137 8.35 13.47 -44.79
C GLN A 137 7.62 14.15 -43.63
N VAL A 138 6.58 13.51 -43.08
CA VAL A 138 5.86 14.01 -41.90
C VAL A 138 6.77 14.08 -40.68
N LEU A 139 7.59 13.05 -40.43
CA LEU A 139 8.55 13.03 -39.32
C LEU A 139 9.64 14.09 -39.48
N GLN A 140 10.11 14.33 -40.71
CA GLN A 140 11.09 15.38 -41.00
C GLN A 140 10.52 16.78 -40.72
N LEU A 141 9.28 17.05 -41.16
CA LEU A 141 8.62 18.33 -40.90
C LEU A 141 8.35 18.52 -39.39
N LEU A 142 7.97 17.47 -38.68
CA LEU A 142 7.83 17.49 -37.22
C LEU A 142 9.13 17.87 -36.50
N SER A 143 10.27 17.33 -36.94
CA SER A 143 11.58 17.66 -36.35
C SER A 143 12.02 19.11 -36.62
N GLY A 144 11.59 19.70 -37.73
CA GLY A 144 11.88 21.09 -38.08
C GLY A 144 10.95 22.13 -37.42
N TYR A 145 9.76 21.73 -36.99
CA TYR A 145 8.79 22.63 -36.34
C TYR A 145 9.00 22.78 -34.81
N GLN A 146 9.65 21.81 -34.14
CA GLN A 146 9.96 21.94 -32.71
C GLN A 146 10.96 23.07 -32.38
N THR A 147 11.66 23.62 -33.38
CA THR A 147 12.56 24.78 -33.23
C THR A 147 11.93 26.12 -33.65
N GLY A 148 10.67 26.15 -34.12
CA GLY A 148 10.10 27.30 -34.83
C GLY A 148 9.03 28.13 -34.13
N GLU A 149 8.41 27.65 -33.04
CA GLU A 149 7.29 28.36 -32.40
C GLU A 149 7.53 28.65 -30.91
N LYS A 150 8.34 29.70 -30.66
CA LYS A 150 8.14 30.60 -29.51
C LYS A 150 8.31 32.06 -29.97
N SER A 151 7.15 32.73 -30.07
CA SER A 151 6.89 34.18 -29.96
C SER A 151 7.76 35.14 -30.81
N THR A 152 7.20 35.54 -31.95
CA THR A 152 7.46 36.83 -32.61
C THR A 152 6.73 37.96 -31.89
N GLU A 153 7.45 38.75 -31.08
CA GLU A 153 7.11 40.15 -30.84
C GLU A 153 8.09 41.05 -31.63
N SER A 154 7.54 42.05 -32.30
CA SER A 154 8.29 43.06 -33.06
C SER A 154 8.03 44.44 -32.45
N GLY A 155 9.10 45.14 -32.06
CA GLY A 155 9.01 46.52 -31.57
C GLY A 155 10.19 47.03 -30.73
N SER A 156 11.35 47.22 -31.37
CA SER A 156 12.47 48.11 -31.02
C SER A 156 12.70 48.58 -29.55
N GLY A 157 13.84 48.18 -28.97
CA GLY A 157 14.46 48.84 -27.82
C GLY A 157 15.72 48.11 -27.35
N ARG A 158 16.85 48.81 -27.27
CA ARG A 158 18.19 48.30 -26.90
C ARG A 158 18.21 47.55 -25.55
N GLY A 159 18.97 46.45 -25.46
CA GLY A 159 19.36 45.78 -24.21
C GLY A 159 20.32 44.61 -24.45
N GLU A 160 21.30 44.43 -23.57
CA GLU A 160 22.57 43.69 -23.76
C GLU A 160 22.52 42.15 -23.88
N GLY A 161 23.49 41.64 -24.63
CA GLY A 161 24.19 40.34 -24.53
C GLY A 161 23.59 39.16 -23.76
N THR A 162 23.10 38.15 -24.48
CA THR A 162 23.01 36.77 -23.99
C THR A 162 23.76 35.85 -24.95
N PRO A 163 24.78 35.08 -24.50
CA PRO A 163 25.47 34.12 -25.38
C PRO A 163 24.57 32.93 -25.72
N SER A 164 24.73 32.44 -26.94
CA SER A 164 24.12 31.25 -27.53
C SER A 164 23.91 30.08 -26.57
N SER A 165 22.68 29.58 -26.52
CA SER A 165 22.24 28.33 -25.87
C SER A 165 23.17 27.16 -26.18
N SER A 166 23.50 26.38 -25.17
CA SER A 166 24.60 25.42 -25.20
C SER A 166 24.07 24.01 -25.50
N LEU A 167 24.13 23.62 -26.78
CA LEU A 167 23.40 22.47 -27.35
C LEU A 167 23.73 21.11 -26.72
N VAL A 168 24.90 20.94 -26.11
CA VAL A 168 25.35 19.63 -25.59
C VAL A 168 25.01 19.48 -24.11
N LEU A 169 25.24 20.50 -23.28
CA LEU A 169 24.84 20.44 -21.88
C LEU A 169 23.31 20.38 -21.70
N ASP A 170 22.55 21.10 -22.54
CA ASP A 170 21.08 21.05 -22.51
C ASP A 170 20.51 19.69 -22.98
N GLN A 171 21.30 18.89 -23.72
CA GLN A 171 20.92 17.53 -24.13
C GLN A 171 21.04 16.52 -22.98
N PHE A 172 22.04 16.68 -22.11
CA PHE A 172 22.37 15.71 -21.05
C PHE A 172 22.09 16.23 -19.62
N GLY A 173 21.62 17.47 -19.50
CA GLY A 173 21.37 18.12 -18.22
C GLY A 173 20.14 19.02 -18.25
N ARG A 174 19.72 19.46 -17.07
CA ARG A 174 18.61 20.40 -16.88
C ARG A 174 19.11 21.67 -16.21
N ASN A 175 18.79 22.82 -16.78
CA ASN A 175 19.12 24.11 -16.17
C ASN A 175 18.07 24.48 -15.10
N MET A 176 18.44 24.35 -13.83
CA MET A 176 17.55 24.66 -12.70
C MET A 176 17.29 26.16 -12.57
N THR A 177 18.26 27.00 -12.90
CA THR A 177 18.10 28.47 -12.91
C THR A 177 17.06 28.94 -13.93
N VAL A 178 16.95 28.29 -15.08
CA VAL A 178 15.88 28.55 -16.06
C VAL A 178 14.53 28.10 -15.51
N LEU A 179 14.45 26.89 -14.94
CA LEU A 179 13.22 26.40 -14.31
C LEU A 179 12.75 27.32 -13.17
N ALA A 180 13.68 27.87 -12.39
CA ALA A 180 13.39 28.85 -11.34
C ALA A 180 12.80 30.14 -11.93
N ARG A 181 13.38 30.65 -13.02
CA ARG A 181 12.89 31.85 -13.72
C ARG A 181 11.52 31.65 -14.35
N GLU A 182 11.23 30.44 -14.81
CA GLU A 182 9.91 30.03 -15.34
C GLU A 182 8.89 29.69 -14.23
N GLY A 183 9.28 29.74 -12.95
CA GLY A 183 8.39 29.41 -11.83
C GLY A 183 7.99 27.93 -11.74
N LYS A 184 8.80 27.02 -12.30
CA LYS A 184 8.51 25.57 -12.35
C LYS A 184 9.09 24.76 -11.18
N LEU A 185 10.02 25.35 -10.42
CA LEU A 185 10.59 24.71 -9.23
C LEU A 185 9.62 24.77 -8.06
N ASP A 186 9.74 23.82 -7.13
CA ASP A 186 8.93 23.80 -5.92
C ASP A 186 9.33 24.91 -4.95
N PRO A 187 8.39 25.44 -4.13
CA PRO A 187 8.73 26.39 -3.10
C PRO A 187 9.62 25.74 -2.04
N VAL A 188 10.68 26.45 -1.65
CA VAL A 188 11.67 25.92 -0.72
C VAL A 188 11.41 26.50 0.68
N ILE A 189 11.07 25.64 1.62
CA ILE A 189 10.61 26.01 2.96
C ILE A 189 11.55 25.40 4.01
N GLY A 190 11.91 26.18 5.03
CA GLY A 190 12.68 25.71 6.18
C GLY A 190 14.16 25.36 5.93
N ARG A 191 14.73 25.66 4.74
CA ARG A 191 16.12 25.30 4.35
C ARG A 191 17.13 26.45 4.29
N GLY A 192 16.81 27.60 4.90
CA GLY A 192 17.64 28.80 4.81
C GLY A 192 19.08 28.62 5.31
N LYS A 193 19.28 27.88 6.41
CA LYS A 193 20.61 27.65 7.00
C LYS A 193 21.50 26.82 6.07
N GLU A 194 20.94 25.77 5.47
CA GLU A 194 21.63 24.90 4.54
C GLU A 194 21.98 25.64 3.24
N ILE A 195 21.05 26.43 2.68
CA ILE A 195 21.29 27.24 1.49
C ILE A 195 22.39 28.27 1.76
N GLU A 196 22.34 28.97 2.90
CA GLU A 196 23.39 29.92 3.30
C GLU A 196 24.74 29.21 3.42
N ARG A 197 24.76 28.02 4.01
CA ARG A 197 25.99 27.23 4.13
C ARG A 197 26.54 26.81 2.77
N VAL A 198 25.69 26.42 1.82
CA VAL A 198 26.07 26.11 0.44
C VAL A 198 26.69 27.34 -0.23
N MET A 199 26.08 28.52 -0.11
CA MET A 199 26.62 29.78 -0.65
C MET A 199 27.99 30.12 -0.05
N GLN A 200 28.15 29.96 1.26
CA GLN A 200 29.42 30.17 1.97
C GLN A 200 30.51 29.25 1.44
N VAL A 201 30.20 27.97 1.19
CA VAL A 201 31.17 26.98 0.69
C VAL A 201 31.54 27.29 -0.76
N LEU A 202 30.57 27.53 -1.65
CA LEU A 202 30.82 27.83 -3.06
C LEU A 202 31.68 29.09 -3.26
N SER A 203 31.59 30.05 -2.33
CA SER A 203 32.35 31.30 -2.36
C SER A 203 33.79 31.17 -1.80
N ARG A 204 34.20 29.99 -1.33
CA ARG A 204 35.57 29.77 -0.84
C ARG A 204 36.57 29.67 -1.98
N ARG A 205 37.83 30.02 -1.70
CA ARG A 205 38.95 29.83 -2.63
C ARG A 205 39.42 28.37 -2.71
N THR A 206 39.31 27.62 -1.62
CA THR A 206 39.66 26.20 -1.53
C THR A 206 38.54 25.44 -0.80
N LYS A 207 38.38 24.14 -1.09
CA LYS A 207 37.23 23.33 -0.61
C LYS A 207 35.89 23.98 -0.94
N ASN A 208 35.74 24.39 -2.20
CA ASN A 208 34.59 25.15 -2.70
C ASN A 208 33.51 24.28 -3.33
N ASN A 209 33.52 22.98 -3.07
CA ASN A 209 32.51 22.04 -3.54
C ASN A 209 31.71 21.52 -2.33
N PRO A 210 30.48 22.00 -2.10
CA PRO A 210 29.64 21.47 -1.04
C PRO A 210 29.15 20.06 -1.36
N VAL A 211 29.04 19.22 -0.33
CA VAL A 211 28.37 17.91 -0.40
C VAL A 211 27.27 17.87 0.65
N LEU A 212 26.02 17.76 0.19
CA LEU A 212 24.84 17.60 1.00
C LEU A 212 24.76 16.14 1.49
N ILE A 213 24.92 15.94 2.79
CA ILE A 213 24.89 14.63 3.43
C ILE A 213 23.61 14.52 4.25
N GLY A 214 22.78 13.54 3.92
CA GLY A 214 21.54 13.26 4.62
C GLY A 214 20.92 11.96 4.11
N GLU A 215 19.93 11.47 4.83
CA GLU A 215 19.18 10.29 4.42
C GLU A 215 18.36 10.56 3.13
N PRO A 216 17.95 9.53 2.37
CA PRO A 216 17.02 9.71 1.26
C PRO A 216 15.70 10.35 1.73
N GLY A 217 15.07 11.15 0.86
CA GLY A 217 13.78 11.77 1.15
C GLY A 217 13.82 13.05 1.99
N VAL A 218 14.93 13.41 2.65
CA VAL A 218 14.99 14.63 3.50
C VAL A 218 14.95 15.95 2.72
N GLY A 219 14.96 15.93 1.39
CA GLY A 219 14.93 17.15 0.56
C GLY A 219 16.31 17.76 0.28
N LYS A 220 17.32 16.93 -0.03
CA LYS A 220 18.65 17.41 -0.48
C LYS A 220 18.56 18.25 -1.76
N THR A 221 17.76 17.82 -2.72
CA THR A 221 17.51 18.54 -3.98
C THR A 221 16.80 19.87 -3.74
N ALA A 222 15.91 19.96 -2.74
CA ALA A 222 15.24 21.22 -2.39
C ALA A 222 16.22 22.32 -1.94
N VAL A 223 17.33 21.97 -1.28
CA VAL A 223 18.39 22.96 -0.93
C VAL A 223 19.01 23.56 -2.21
N VAL A 224 19.18 22.75 -3.25
CA VAL A 224 19.77 23.17 -4.52
C VAL A 224 18.78 23.99 -5.34
N GLU A 225 17.51 23.61 -5.33
CA GLU A 225 16.43 24.42 -5.91
C GLU A 225 16.31 25.79 -5.25
N GLY A 226 16.43 25.83 -3.92
CA GLY A 226 16.46 27.07 -3.15
C GLY A 226 17.61 27.98 -3.55
N LEU A 227 18.80 27.41 -3.76
CA LEU A 227 19.94 28.16 -4.29
C LEU A 227 19.64 28.71 -5.70
N ALA A 228 19.06 27.92 -6.59
CA ALA A 228 18.70 28.38 -7.94
C ALA A 228 17.70 29.55 -7.90
N GLN A 229 16.70 29.48 -7.02
CA GLN A 229 15.76 30.57 -6.78
C GLN A 229 16.45 31.83 -6.23
N SER A 230 17.34 31.69 -5.24
CA SER A 230 18.10 32.83 -4.69
C SER A 230 19.00 33.49 -5.75
N ILE A 231 19.63 32.71 -6.63
CA ILE A 231 20.42 33.24 -7.75
C ILE A 231 19.54 34.09 -8.67
N VAL A 232 18.36 33.60 -9.06
CA VAL A 232 17.43 34.33 -9.93
C VAL A 232 16.89 35.60 -9.27
N LYS A 233 16.63 35.57 -7.96
CA LYS A 233 16.17 36.73 -7.18
C LYS A 233 17.29 37.75 -6.90
N GLY A 234 18.56 37.39 -7.14
CA GLY A 234 19.70 38.24 -6.80
C GLY A 234 20.03 38.28 -5.30
N GLU A 235 19.51 37.34 -4.51
CA GLU A 235 19.74 37.19 -3.06
C GLU A 235 21.03 36.39 -2.78
N VAL A 236 22.06 36.55 -3.62
CA VAL A 236 23.32 35.81 -3.54
C VAL A 236 24.52 36.76 -3.54
N PRO A 237 25.67 36.35 -2.98
CA PRO A 237 26.91 37.13 -3.08
C PRO A 237 27.30 37.40 -4.54
N GLU A 238 28.03 38.49 -4.78
CA GLU A 238 28.53 38.88 -6.12
C GLU A 238 29.32 37.76 -6.83
N THR A 239 29.97 36.86 -6.08
CA THR A 239 30.66 35.68 -6.63
C THR A 239 29.75 34.64 -7.27
N LEU A 240 28.48 34.61 -6.88
CA LEU A 240 27.45 33.66 -7.33
C LEU A 240 26.39 34.31 -8.22
N LYS A 241 26.45 35.63 -8.38
CA LYS A 241 25.59 36.39 -9.27
C LYS A 241 25.80 35.93 -10.72
N ASP A 242 24.72 35.84 -11.48
CA ASP A 242 24.68 35.41 -12.88
C ASP A 242 25.17 33.97 -13.16
N LYS A 243 25.51 33.20 -12.12
CA LYS A 243 25.83 31.77 -12.27
C LYS A 243 24.61 30.98 -12.71
N GLN A 244 24.84 29.90 -13.45
CA GLN A 244 23.82 28.97 -13.91
C GLN A 244 23.96 27.63 -13.21
N LEU A 245 22.88 27.13 -12.62
CA LEU A 245 22.86 25.85 -11.94
C LEU A 245 22.30 24.76 -12.85
N TYR A 246 23.11 23.73 -13.10
CA TYR A 246 22.78 22.63 -14.00
C TYR A 246 22.82 21.29 -13.27
N THR A 247 21.78 20.49 -13.42
CA THR A 247 21.75 19.10 -12.97
C THR A 247 22.18 18.19 -14.11
N LEU A 248 23.06 17.22 -13.83
CA LEU A 248 23.50 16.23 -14.81
C LEU A 248 22.74 14.92 -14.63
N ASP A 249 22.12 14.42 -15.69
CA ASP A 249 21.51 13.09 -15.68
C ASP A 249 22.52 12.06 -16.20
N LEU A 250 23.08 11.29 -15.27
CA LEU A 250 24.04 10.23 -15.60
C LEU A 250 23.39 9.10 -16.40
N GLY A 251 22.10 8.81 -16.18
CA GLY A 251 21.34 7.82 -16.94
C GLY A 251 21.27 8.18 -18.42
N SER A 252 21.00 9.45 -18.73
CA SER A 252 20.98 9.97 -20.10
C SER A 252 22.35 9.91 -20.79
N LEU A 253 23.45 10.06 -20.06
CA LEU A 253 24.80 9.91 -20.62
C LEU A 253 25.12 8.47 -20.99
N VAL A 254 24.64 7.50 -20.20
CA VAL A 254 24.79 6.05 -20.43
C VAL A 254 23.85 5.55 -21.52
N ALA A 255 22.64 6.11 -21.61
CA ALA A 255 21.65 5.74 -22.61
C ALA A 255 22.23 5.87 -24.04
N GLY A 256 22.17 4.76 -24.78
CA GLY A 256 22.71 4.70 -26.15
C GLY A 256 24.24 4.73 -26.25
N SER A 257 24.99 4.52 -25.16
CA SER A 257 26.41 4.16 -25.20
C SER A 257 26.54 2.63 -25.26
N ARG A 258 27.31 2.09 -26.22
CA ARG A 258 27.57 0.64 -26.31
C ARG A 258 28.85 0.26 -25.58
N TYR A 259 29.79 1.20 -25.50
CA TYR A 259 31.09 1.01 -24.87
C TYR A 259 31.33 2.08 -23.82
N ARG A 260 32.06 1.71 -22.76
CA ARG A 260 32.50 2.63 -21.70
C ARG A 260 33.23 3.88 -22.23
N GLY A 261 33.99 3.72 -23.33
CA GLY A 261 34.68 4.82 -23.98
C GLY A 261 33.73 5.91 -24.52
N ASP A 262 32.55 5.52 -25.03
CA ASP A 262 31.55 6.45 -25.55
C ASP A 262 31.01 7.35 -24.42
N PHE A 263 30.76 6.76 -23.24
CA PHE A 263 30.36 7.50 -22.04
C PHE A 263 31.43 8.51 -21.62
N GLU A 264 32.70 8.07 -21.52
CA GLU A 264 33.80 8.95 -21.14
C GLU A 264 33.99 10.10 -22.13
N GLU A 265 33.80 9.85 -23.44
CA GLU A 265 33.88 10.89 -24.47
C GLU A 265 32.75 11.91 -24.33
N ARG A 266 31.51 11.47 -24.09
CA ARG A 266 30.36 12.35 -23.84
C ARG A 266 30.59 13.19 -22.58
N LEU A 267 31.02 12.57 -21.49
CA LEU A 267 31.32 13.28 -20.25
C LEU A 267 32.46 14.30 -20.44
N LYS A 268 33.51 13.97 -21.19
CA LYS A 268 34.58 14.91 -21.55
C LYS A 268 34.06 16.11 -22.36
N LYS A 269 33.11 15.91 -23.28
CA LYS A 269 32.49 16.99 -24.05
C LYS A 269 31.72 17.95 -23.13
N VAL A 270 30.87 17.40 -22.25
CA VAL A 270 30.11 18.16 -21.25
C VAL A 270 31.04 18.95 -20.31
N LEU A 271 32.07 18.30 -19.77
CA LEU A 271 33.03 18.96 -18.88
C LEU A 271 33.86 20.04 -19.57
N LYS A 272 34.22 19.86 -20.85
CA LYS A 272 34.92 20.88 -21.64
C LYS A 272 34.05 22.12 -21.85
N GLU A 273 32.76 21.93 -22.07
CA GLU A 273 31.79 23.01 -22.20
C GLU A 273 31.62 23.80 -20.89
N ILE A 274 31.45 23.09 -19.76
CA ILE A 274 31.37 23.69 -18.42
C ILE A 274 32.62 24.55 -18.14
N LYS A 275 33.80 24.01 -18.44
CA LYS A 275 35.07 24.73 -18.29
C LYS A 275 35.15 25.99 -19.17
N THR A 276 34.62 25.93 -20.39
CA THR A 276 34.72 27.04 -21.36
C THR A 276 33.82 28.20 -20.96
N ARG A 277 32.62 27.93 -20.42
CA ARG A 277 31.70 28.99 -20.01
C ARG A 277 32.07 29.61 -18.67
N GLY A 278 32.48 28.82 -17.67
CA GLY A 278 32.93 29.30 -16.35
C GLY A 278 31.83 29.91 -15.45
N ASP A 279 30.60 30.07 -15.96
CA ASP A 279 29.41 30.53 -15.24
C ASP A 279 28.58 29.37 -14.65
N ILE A 280 28.93 28.12 -14.94
CA ILE A 280 28.13 26.95 -14.56
C ILE A 280 28.55 26.38 -13.19
N ILE A 281 27.55 26.08 -12.36
CA ILE A 281 27.63 25.25 -11.16
C ILE A 281 26.92 23.93 -11.46
N LEU A 282 27.63 22.82 -11.28
CA LEU A 282 27.11 21.48 -11.58
C LEU A 282 26.53 20.82 -10.32
N PHE A 283 25.27 20.39 -10.36
CA PHE A 283 24.66 19.57 -9.32
C PHE A 283 24.65 18.09 -9.71
N ILE A 284 25.06 17.24 -8.76
CA ILE A 284 25.14 15.78 -8.89
C ILE A 284 24.44 15.17 -7.67
N ASP A 285 23.23 14.62 -7.86
CA ASP A 285 22.39 14.13 -6.75
C ASP A 285 22.94 12.86 -6.08
N GLU A 286 23.52 11.96 -6.87
CA GLU A 286 24.13 10.72 -6.39
C GLU A 286 25.63 10.74 -6.63
N LEU A 287 26.35 11.60 -5.90
CA LEU A 287 27.79 11.83 -6.13
C LEU A 287 28.62 10.54 -6.09
N HIS A 288 28.21 9.55 -5.30
CA HIS A 288 28.90 8.27 -5.17
C HIS A 288 28.93 7.45 -6.47
N THR A 289 27.95 7.63 -7.37
CA THR A 289 27.88 6.90 -8.66
C THR A 289 29.05 7.24 -9.57
N LEU A 290 29.59 8.46 -9.47
CA LEU A 290 30.76 8.91 -10.23
C LEU A 290 32.09 8.48 -9.61
N VAL A 291 32.08 8.07 -8.33
CA VAL A 291 33.26 7.75 -7.52
C VAL A 291 33.34 6.25 -7.20
N GLY A 292 32.34 5.47 -7.61
CA GLY A 292 32.17 4.05 -7.31
C GLY A 292 33.30 3.15 -7.83
N ALA A 293 34.20 2.80 -6.91
CA ALA A 293 35.34 1.92 -7.09
C ALA A 293 34.95 0.47 -7.45
N GLY A 294 35.30 0.03 -8.66
CA GLY A 294 35.97 -1.24 -8.97
C GLY A 294 35.41 -2.60 -8.50
N ALA A 295 34.25 -2.71 -7.88
CA ALA A 295 33.81 -3.95 -7.23
C ALA A 295 32.70 -4.75 -7.95
N ALA A 296 32.16 -4.24 -9.05
CA ALA A 296 31.25 -4.99 -9.92
C ALA A 296 31.61 -4.70 -11.39
N GLU A 297 31.53 -5.71 -12.26
CA GLU A 297 31.84 -5.69 -13.70
C GLU A 297 31.05 -4.67 -14.56
N GLY A 298 30.51 -3.60 -13.99
CA GLY A 298 29.73 -2.57 -14.69
C GLY A 298 29.75 -1.16 -14.07
N ALA A 299 30.48 -0.91 -12.97
CA ALA A 299 30.52 0.44 -12.39
C ALA A 299 31.39 1.41 -13.22
N ILE A 300 30.82 2.56 -13.55
CA ILE A 300 31.40 3.59 -14.41
C ILE A 300 32.30 4.50 -13.57
N ASP A 301 33.62 4.32 -13.64
CA ASP A 301 34.57 5.16 -12.89
C ASP A 301 34.88 6.47 -13.64
N ALA A 302 34.09 7.50 -13.36
CA ALA A 302 34.27 8.86 -13.85
C ALA A 302 35.23 9.70 -12.98
N ALA A 303 35.66 9.18 -11.82
CA ALA A 303 36.47 9.92 -10.86
C ALA A 303 37.83 10.33 -11.44
N SER A 304 38.41 9.48 -12.30
CA SER A 304 39.66 9.76 -13.00
C SER A 304 39.60 11.03 -13.88
N ILE A 305 38.43 11.36 -14.43
CA ILE A 305 38.21 12.54 -15.28
C ILE A 305 37.91 13.78 -14.44
N LEU A 306 37.17 13.62 -13.34
CA LEU A 306 36.72 14.73 -12.49
C LEU A 306 37.83 15.23 -11.53
N LYS A 307 38.63 14.32 -10.97
CA LYS A 307 39.68 14.63 -9.98
C LYS A 307 40.62 15.76 -10.42
N PRO A 308 41.19 15.78 -11.64
CA PRO A 308 42.06 16.87 -12.08
C PRO A 308 41.36 18.23 -12.15
N MET A 309 40.09 18.26 -12.55
CA MET A 309 39.33 19.51 -12.72
C MET A 309 38.91 20.08 -11.36
N LEU A 310 38.45 19.22 -10.44
CA LEU A 310 38.19 19.56 -9.05
C LEU A 310 39.47 20.01 -8.34
N ALA A 311 40.61 19.36 -8.65
CA ALA A 311 41.90 19.69 -8.07
C ALA A 311 42.36 21.11 -8.40
N ARG A 312 42.13 21.53 -9.65
CA ARG A 312 42.47 22.87 -10.17
C ARG A 312 41.41 23.94 -9.91
N GLY A 313 40.26 23.58 -9.35
CA GLY A 313 39.14 24.51 -9.14
C GLY A 313 38.47 24.97 -10.44
N GLU A 314 38.67 24.25 -11.54
CA GLU A 314 38.07 24.53 -12.86
C GLU A 314 36.60 24.09 -12.93
N LEU A 315 36.17 23.27 -11.98
CA LEU A 315 34.82 22.70 -11.88
C LEU A 315 34.27 23.02 -10.49
N GLN A 316 33.18 23.79 -10.42
CA GLN A 316 32.38 23.98 -9.21
C GLN A 316 31.22 22.98 -9.21
N THR A 317 31.13 22.19 -8.15
CA THR A 317 30.14 21.13 -8.01
C THR A 317 29.44 21.18 -6.67
N ILE A 318 28.15 20.89 -6.68
CA ILE A 318 27.35 20.54 -5.52
C ILE A 318 27.05 19.05 -5.63
N GLY A 319 27.46 18.27 -4.65
CA GLY A 319 27.11 16.85 -4.57
C GLY A 319 26.01 16.61 -3.55
N ALA A 320 25.21 15.56 -3.73
CA ALA A 320 24.40 14.96 -2.68
C ALA A 320 24.76 13.47 -2.56
N THR A 321 24.62 12.92 -1.35
CA THR A 321 24.90 11.50 -1.03
C THR A 321 24.36 11.16 0.36
N THR A 322 24.33 9.88 0.73
CA THR A 322 24.05 9.44 2.09
C THR A 322 25.33 9.47 2.95
N LEU A 323 25.18 9.40 4.29
CA LEU A 323 26.31 9.38 5.20
C LEU A 323 27.20 8.15 4.99
N GLU A 324 26.59 6.99 4.73
CA GLU A 324 27.31 5.73 4.51
C GLU A 324 28.14 5.77 3.22
N GLU A 325 27.55 6.24 2.13
CA GLU A 325 28.23 6.41 0.85
C GLU A 325 29.36 7.42 0.93
N TYR A 326 29.15 8.55 1.60
CA TYR A 326 30.18 9.56 1.81
C TYR A 326 31.40 8.96 2.50
N ARG A 327 31.19 8.23 3.61
CA ARG A 327 32.24 7.53 4.35
C ARG A 327 32.95 6.48 3.50
N LYS A 328 32.20 5.74 2.68
CA LYS A 328 32.74 4.63 1.89
C LYS A 328 33.55 5.10 0.68
N TYR A 329 33.09 6.13 -0.02
CA TYR A 329 33.62 6.51 -1.34
C TYR A 329 34.34 7.87 -1.38
N ILE A 330 33.95 8.84 -0.55
CA ILE A 330 34.50 10.20 -0.58
C ILE A 330 35.57 10.40 0.51
N GLU A 331 35.26 10.04 1.75
CA GLU A 331 36.13 10.26 2.91
C GLU A 331 37.41 9.41 2.85
N LYS A 332 37.35 8.22 2.23
CA LYS A 332 38.53 7.36 2.02
C LYS A 332 39.46 7.86 0.91
N ASP A 333 39.00 8.74 0.03
CA ASP A 333 39.79 9.26 -1.08
C ASP A 333 40.40 10.62 -0.75
N ALA A 334 41.70 10.62 -0.44
CA ALA A 334 42.45 11.81 -0.05
C ALA A 334 42.50 12.93 -1.10
N ALA A 335 42.16 12.68 -2.37
CA ALA A 335 42.06 13.70 -3.40
C ALA A 335 40.70 14.42 -3.34
N LEU A 336 39.61 13.68 -3.14
CA LEU A 336 38.24 14.20 -3.10
C LEU A 336 37.91 14.85 -1.76
N GLU A 337 38.34 14.25 -0.64
CA GLU A 337 38.15 14.77 0.71
C GLU A 337 38.73 16.20 0.86
N ARG A 338 39.83 16.49 0.15
CA ARG A 338 40.46 17.83 0.15
C ARG A 338 39.73 18.85 -0.73
N ARG A 339 38.70 18.47 -1.47
CA ARG A 339 37.97 19.35 -2.41
C ARG A 339 36.50 19.51 -2.04
N PHE A 340 35.93 18.52 -1.39
CA PHE A 340 34.57 18.56 -0.90
C PHE A 340 34.48 19.06 0.55
N GLN A 341 33.37 19.74 0.86
CA GLN A 341 33.02 20.17 2.20
C GLN A 341 31.65 19.59 2.57
N PRO A 342 31.55 18.73 3.59
CA PRO A 342 30.28 18.16 4.01
C PRO A 342 29.37 19.23 4.63
N ILE A 343 28.08 19.15 4.31
CA ILE A 343 26.97 19.93 4.88
C ILE A 343 25.89 18.93 5.27
N GLN A 344 25.55 18.88 6.57
CA GLN A 344 24.51 17.99 7.07
C GLN A 344 23.12 18.54 6.70
N VAL A 345 22.28 17.70 6.10
CA VAL A 345 20.86 17.97 5.84
C VAL A 345 20.05 17.01 6.70
N GLY A 346 19.41 17.55 7.73
CA GLY A 346 18.55 16.79 8.64
C GLY A 346 17.11 16.68 8.13
N GLU A 347 16.38 15.71 8.69
CA GLU A 347 14.92 15.62 8.57
C GLU A 347 14.27 16.94 9.07
N PRO A 348 13.31 17.52 8.34
CA PRO A 348 12.61 18.72 8.78
C PRO A 348 11.73 18.43 10.01
N SER A 349 11.40 19.48 10.77
CA SER A 349 10.41 19.36 11.83
C SER A 349 9.02 19.08 11.26
N LEU A 350 8.13 18.56 12.10
CA LEU A 350 6.73 18.31 11.75
C LEU A 350 6.03 19.61 11.30
N GLU A 351 6.31 20.73 11.98
CA GLU A 351 5.80 22.06 11.60
C GLU A 351 6.27 22.48 10.19
N HIS A 352 7.58 22.40 9.90
CA HIS A 352 8.10 22.71 8.57
C HIS A 352 7.56 21.76 7.50
N THR A 353 7.34 20.49 7.84
CA THR A 353 6.73 19.52 6.91
C THR A 353 5.32 19.93 6.52
N ILE A 354 4.50 20.36 7.47
CA ILE A 354 3.14 20.85 7.18
C ILE A 354 3.20 22.08 6.25
N GLU A 355 4.14 22.99 6.48
CA GLU A 355 4.33 24.14 5.58
C GLU A 355 4.79 23.71 4.18
N ILE A 356 5.71 22.73 4.08
CA ILE A 356 6.13 22.14 2.80
C ILE A 356 4.93 21.57 2.04
N LEU A 357 4.09 20.78 2.71
CA LEU A 357 2.88 20.23 2.12
C LEU A 357 1.90 21.33 1.67
N LYS A 358 1.76 22.42 2.44
CA LYS A 358 0.94 23.58 2.04
C LYS A 358 1.49 24.25 0.78
N GLY A 359 2.80 24.37 0.65
CA GLY A 359 3.44 24.92 -0.54
C GLY A 359 3.28 24.05 -1.78
N LEU A 360 3.15 22.73 -1.60
CA LEU A 360 2.98 21.77 -2.70
C LEU A 360 1.52 21.52 -3.08
N ARG A 361 0.56 21.91 -2.23
CA ARG A 361 -0.89 21.65 -2.39
C ARG A 361 -1.38 21.94 -3.80
N ASP A 362 -1.21 23.16 -4.29
CA ASP A 362 -1.78 23.60 -5.57
C ASP A 362 -1.31 22.74 -6.75
N ARG A 363 -0.07 22.25 -6.71
CA ARG A 363 0.49 21.37 -7.75
C ARG A 363 -0.16 19.99 -7.73
N TYR A 364 -0.34 19.40 -6.55
CA TYR A 364 -0.98 18.09 -6.40
C TYR A 364 -2.48 18.14 -6.67
N GLU A 365 -3.16 19.20 -6.21
CA GLU A 365 -4.58 19.44 -6.53
C GLU A 365 -4.79 19.55 -8.04
N ALA A 366 -3.96 20.33 -8.74
CA ALA A 366 -4.04 20.46 -10.20
C ALA A 366 -3.71 19.15 -10.93
N HIS A 367 -2.70 18.41 -10.46
CA HIS A 367 -2.26 17.15 -11.07
C HIS A 367 -3.34 16.06 -10.97
N HIS A 368 -3.96 15.92 -9.78
CA HIS A 368 -4.94 14.86 -9.50
C HIS A 368 -6.39 15.28 -9.73
N ARG A 369 -6.65 16.59 -9.84
CA ARG A 369 -8.00 17.19 -9.91
C ARG A 369 -8.82 16.89 -8.66
N VAL A 370 -8.21 17.11 -7.51
CA VAL A 370 -8.79 16.94 -6.16
C VAL A 370 -8.57 18.22 -5.36
N SER A 371 -9.32 18.41 -4.28
CA SER A 371 -9.05 19.44 -3.28
C SER A 371 -8.49 18.76 -2.02
N ILE A 372 -7.43 19.30 -1.44
CA ILE A 372 -6.74 18.73 -0.29
C ILE A 372 -6.95 19.66 0.91
N THR A 373 -7.60 19.16 1.95
CA THR A 373 -7.94 19.96 3.13
C THR A 373 -6.71 20.29 3.98
N ASP A 374 -6.84 21.32 4.84
CA ASP A 374 -5.83 21.61 5.86
C ASP A 374 -5.68 20.45 6.87
N SER A 375 -6.78 19.77 7.21
CA SER A 375 -6.74 18.61 8.11
C SER A 375 -5.96 17.44 7.49
N ALA A 376 -6.12 17.20 6.18
CA ALA A 376 -5.38 16.16 5.46
C ALA A 376 -3.87 16.40 5.48
N LEU A 377 -3.40 17.64 5.29
CA LEU A 377 -1.96 17.94 5.34
C LEU A 377 -1.36 17.70 6.73
N VAL A 378 -2.07 18.15 7.78
CA VAL A 378 -1.65 17.93 9.17
C VAL A 378 -1.66 16.43 9.49
N ALA A 379 -2.69 15.72 9.06
CA ALA A 379 -2.81 14.28 9.22
C ALA A 379 -1.68 13.54 8.50
N ALA A 380 -1.37 13.88 7.25
CA ALA A 380 -0.29 13.26 6.48
C ALA A 380 1.05 13.40 7.18
N ALA A 381 1.41 14.60 7.64
CA ALA A 381 2.66 14.81 8.37
C ALA A 381 2.69 14.05 9.72
N THR A 382 1.62 14.15 10.52
CA THR A 382 1.57 13.57 11.87
C THR A 382 1.51 12.05 11.85
N LEU A 383 0.69 11.49 10.96
CA LEU A 383 0.53 10.05 10.84
C LEU A 383 1.76 9.42 10.17
N ALA A 384 2.36 10.05 9.14
CA ALA A 384 3.60 9.54 8.55
C ALA A 384 4.74 9.54 9.57
N ASP A 385 4.88 10.59 10.39
CA ASP A 385 5.89 10.62 11.47
C ASP A 385 5.68 9.49 12.49
N ARG A 386 4.43 9.24 12.88
CA ARG A 386 4.10 8.26 13.92
C ARG A 386 4.17 6.80 13.45
N TYR A 387 3.75 6.52 12.22
CA TYR A 387 3.49 5.16 11.74
C TYR A 387 4.51 4.67 10.71
N ILE A 388 5.19 5.56 9.97
CA ILE A 388 6.20 5.20 8.97
C ILE A 388 7.59 5.57 9.51
N ASN A 389 8.32 4.59 10.05
CA ASN A 389 9.61 4.81 10.72
C ASN A 389 10.84 4.51 9.84
N ASP A 390 10.66 3.79 8.74
CA ASP A 390 11.72 3.40 7.80
C ASP A 390 12.02 4.47 6.74
N ARG A 391 11.21 5.53 6.70
CA ARG A 391 11.36 6.69 5.81
C ARG A 391 11.36 7.99 6.61
N PHE A 392 11.89 9.04 5.98
CA PHE A 392 12.08 10.35 6.60
C PHE A 392 11.11 11.38 6.00
N LEU A 393 10.74 12.38 6.79
CA LEU A 393 10.04 13.57 6.32
C LEU A 393 10.94 14.41 5.40
N PRO A 394 10.37 15.18 4.45
CA PRO A 394 8.93 15.29 4.15
C PRO A 394 8.40 14.22 3.18
N ASP A 395 9.28 13.42 2.57
CA ASP A 395 8.98 12.46 1.49
C ASP A 395 7.81 11.54 1.80
N LYS A 396 7.87 10.84 2.94
CA LYS A 396 6.79 9.93 3.37
C LYS A 396 5.43 10.61 3.54
N ALA A 397 5.38 11.89 3.84
CA ALA A 397 4.12 12.63 3.98
C ALA A 397 3.61 13.14 2.63
N ILE A 398 4.52 13.52 1.73
CA ILE A 398 4.20 13.88 0.34
C ILE A 398 3.60 12.68 -0.38
N ASP A 399 4.20 11.51 -0.24
CA ASP A 399 3.70 10.29 -0.88
C ASP A 399 2.27 9.93 -0.43
N LEU A 400 1.95 10.11 0.87
CA LEU A 400 0.59 9.86 1.37
C LEU A 400 -0.45 10.79 0.71
N ILE A 401 -0.09 12.07 0.51
CA ILE A 401 -0.95 13.04 -0.18
C ILE A 401 -1.09 12.66 -1.66
N ASP A 402 0.01 12.30 -2.31
CA ASP A 402 0.04 11.93 -3.73
C ASP A 402 -0.83 10.70 -3.99
N GLU A 403 -0.69 9.66 -3.17
CA GLU A 403 -1.47 8.43 -3.30
C GLU A 403 -2.94 8.63 -2.94
N ALA A 404 -3.25 9.42 -1.91
CA ALA A 404 -4.64 9.75 -1.59
C ALA A 404 -5.31 10.52 -2.74
N GLY A 405 -4.61 11.49 -3.34
CA GLY A 405 -5.07 12.20 -4.53
C GLY A 405 -5.28 11.28 -5.73
N ALA A 406 -4.33 10.37 -6.00
CA ALA A 406 -4.44 9.38 -7.07
C ALA A 406 -5.61 8.41 -6.84
N ARG A 407 -5.80 7.93 -5.61
CA ARG A 407 -6.90 7.03 -5.23
C ARG A 407 -8.26 7.69 -5.45
N MET A 408 -8.43 8.94 -5.01
CA MET A 408 -9.68 9.69 -5.21
C MET A 408 -9.96 9.94 -6.69
N ARG A 409 -8.93 10.23 -7.48
CA ARG A 409 -9.05 10.34 -8.93
C ARG A 409 -9.47 9.03 -9.59
N ILE A 410 -8.90 7.90 -9.19
CA ILE A 410 -9.23 6.57 -9.73
C ILE A 410 -10.67 6.18 -9.35
N ARG A 411 -11.07 6.39 -8.09
CA ARG A 411 -12.45 6.14 -7.63
C ARG A 411 -13.46 6.88 -8.51
N ARG A 412 -13.19 8.13 -8.88
CA ARG A 412 -14.04 8.91 -9.78
C ARG A 412 -14.02 8.44 -11.24
N MET A 413 -12.91 7.88 -11.72
CA MET A 413 -12.84 7.30 -13.08
C MET A 413 -13.44 5.89 -13.17
N THR A 414 -13.72 5.26 -12.03
CA THR A 414 -14.29 3.93 -11.96
C THR A 414 -15.81 4.04 -11.95
N ALA A 415 -16.49 3.22 -12.76
CA ALA A 415 -17.94 3.19 -12.76
C ALA A 415 -18.44 2.78 -11.36
N PRO A 416 -19.40 3.51 -10.76
CA PRO A 416 -19.95 3.14 -9.45
C PRO A 416 -20.56 1.72 -9.46
N PRO A 417 -20.62 1.06 -8.28
CA PRO A 417 -20.99 -0.35 -8.17
C PRO A 417 -22.39 -0.66 -8.72
N ASP A 418 -23.31 0.31 -8.64
CA ASP A 418 -24.64 0.22 -9.24
C ASP A 418 -24.59 0.08 -10.78
N LEU A 419 -23.71 0.79 -11.47
CA LEU A 419 -23.49 0.63 -12.92
C LEU A 419 -22.87 -0.73 -13.26
N ARG A 420 -22.02 -1.30 -12.39
CA ARG A 420 -21.51 -2.67 -12.55
C ARG A 420 -22.61 -3.72 -12.36
N GLU A 421 -23.53 -3.53 -11.42
CA GLU A 421 -24.69 -4.42 -11.27
C GLU A 421 -25.57 -4.44 -12.52
N PHE A 422 -25.76 -3.29 -13.18
CA PHE A 422 -26.46 -3.26 -14.47
C PHE A 422 -25.72 -4.06 -15.53
N ASP A 423 -24.38 -3.97 -15.59
CA ASP A 423 -23.58 -4.77 -16.53
C ASP A 423 -23.67 -6.27 -16.27
N GLU A 424 -23.66 -6.70 -15.02
CA GLU A 424 -23.85 -8.11 -14.63
C GLU A 424 -25.25 -8.61 -15.00
N LYS A 425 -26.30 -7.86 -14.64
CA LYS A 425 -27.70 -8.19 -15.00
C LYS A 425 -27.89 -8.28 -16.52
N ILE A 426 -27.31 -7.36 -17.29
CA ILE A 426 -27.37 -7.38 -18.75
C ILE A 426 -26.63 -8.61 -19.30
N ALA A 427 -25.48 -8.97 -18.74
CA ALA A 427 -24.73 -10.15 -19.16
C ALA A 427 -25.51 -11.46 -18.91
N ASP A 428 -26.18 -11.57 -17.75
CA ASP A 428 -26.99 -12.73 -17.42
C ASP A 428 -28.23 -12.83 -18.30
N VAL A 429 -28.97 -11.73 -18.50
CA VAL A 429 -30.12 -11.69 -19.42
C VAL A 429 -29.71 -12.04 -20.86
N ARG A 430 -28.51 -11.62 -21.30
CA ARG A 430 -27.98 -12.01 -22.62
C ARG A 430 -27.72 -13.52 -22.72
N ARG A 431 -27.10 -14.10 -21.70
CA ARG A 431 -26.81 -15.54 -21.64
C ARG A 431 -28.10 -16.36 -21.65
N ASP A 432 -29.09 -15.93 -20.86
CA ASP A 432 -30.41 -16.58 -20.80
C ASP A 432 -31.17 -16.45 -22.12
N LYS A 433 -31.04 -15.30 -22.79
CA LYS A 433 -31.66 -15.06 -24.10
C LYS A 433 -31.04 -15.96 -25.17
N GLU A 434 -29.71 -16.08 -25.22
CA GLU A 434 -29.02 -17.00 -26.13
C GLU A 434 -29.44 -18.46 -25.87
N SER A 435 -29.48 -18.88 -24.61
CA SER A 435 -29.93 -20.22 -24.22
C SER A 435 -31.39 -20.49 -24.65
N ALA A 436 -32.27 -19.49 -24.54
CA ALA A 436 -33.66 -19.60 -25.01
C ALA A 436 -33.77 -19.67 -26.54
N ILE A 437 -32.91 -18.95 -27.28
CA ILE A 437 -32.84 -19.04 -28.74
C ILE A 437 -32.36 -20.43 -29.18
N ASP A 438 -31.33 -20.96 -28.54
CA ASP A 438 -30.79 -22.30 -28.82
C ASP A 438 -31.82 -23.40 -28.52
N ALA A 439 -32.62 -23.21 -27.47
CA ALA A 439 -33.74 -24.10 -27.12
C ALA A 439 -34.99 -23.90 -27.99
N GLN A 440 -34.96 -22.99 -28.98
CA GLN A 440 -36.10 -22.61 -29.83
C GLN A 440 -37.33 -22.07 -29.07
N ASP A 441 -37.15 -21.59 -27.83
CA ASP A 441 -38.18 -20.91 -27.03
C ASP A 441 -38.21 -19.42 -27.38
N PHE A 442 -38.83 -19.12 -28.53
CA PHE A 442 -38.88 -17.76 -29.07
C PHE A 442 -39.69 -16.79 -28.21
N GLU A 443 -40.66 -17.28 -27.42
CA GLU A 443 -41.48 -16.46 -26.54
C GLU A 443 -40.68 -15.98 -25.32
N ARG A 444 -39.90 -16.88 -24.70
CA ARG A 444 -38.96 -16.52 -23.65
C ARG A 444 -37.84 -15.60 -24.16
N ALA A 445 -37.30 -15.89 -25.34
CA ALA A 445 -36.27 -15.03 -25.96
C ALA A 445 -36.78 -13.61 -26.22
N ALA A 446 -38.04 -13.45 -26.65
CA ALA A 446 -38.65 -12.12 -26.85
C ALA A 446 -38.77 -11.33 -25.54
N ARG A 447 -39.23 -11.97 -24.45
CA ARG A 447 -39.30 -11.34 -23.12
C ARG A 447 -37.93 -10.88 -22.62
N LEU A 448 -36.92 -11.75 -22.71
CA LEU A 448 -35.55 -11.44 -22.28
C LEU A 448 -34.91 -10.33 -23.13
N ARG A 449 -35.25 -10.24 -24.43
CA ARG A 449 -34.82 -9.13 -25.29
C ARG A 449 -35.40 -7.79 -24.85
N ASP A 450 -36.68 -7.76 -24.49
CA ASP A 450 -37.34 -6.55 -24.03
C ASP A 450 -36.81 -6.13 -22.64
N GLU A 451 -36.51 -7.10 -21.77
CA GLU A 451 -35.82 -6.89 -20.49
C GLU A 451 -34.41 -6.31 -20.69
N GLU A 452 -33.59 -6.88 -21.58
CA GLU A 452 -32.27 -6.36 -21.95
C GLU A 452 -32.36 -4.89 -22.41
N LYS A 453 -33.34 -4.57 -23.26
CA LYS A 453 -33.55 -3.21 -23.76
C LYS A 453 -33.91 -2.24 -22.63
N THR A 454 -34.69 -2.71 -21.65
CA THR A 454 -35.09 -1.92 -20.48
C THR A 454 -33.89 -1.64 -19.58
N LEU A 455 -33.07 -2.67 -19.30
CA LEU A 455 -31.83 -2.55 -18.51
C LEU A 455 -30.81 -1.63 -19.19
N LEU A 456 -30.65 -1.72 -20.52
CA LEU A 456 -29.79 -0.81 -21.29
C LEU A 456 -30.26 0.65 -21.23
N GLY A 457 -31.58 0.88 -21.23
CA GLY A 457 -32.17 2.21 -21.05
C GLY A 457 -31.87 2.79 -19.67
N GLN A 458 -32.13 2.00 -18.62
CA GLN A 458 -31.85 2.39 -17.22
C GLN A 458 -30.36 2.66 -16.99
N LYS A 459 -29.48 1.79 -17.51
CA LYS A 459 -28.03 2.01 -17.47
C LYS A 459 -27.66 3.32 -18.14
N GLY A 460 -28.20 3.61 -19.32
CA GLY A 460 -27.91 4.83 -20.07
C GLY A 460 -28.36 6.11 -19.36
N GLU A 461 -29.52 6.09 -18.70
CA GLU A 461 -29.99 7.21 -17.86
C GLU A 461 -29.09 7.41 -16.65
N ARG A 462 -28.72 6.34 -15.95
CA ARG A 462 -27.83 6.40 -14.78
C ARG A 462 -26.42 6.85 -15.16
N GLU A 463 -25.88 6.39 -16.28
CA GLU A 463 -24.58 6.83 -16.81
C GLU A 463 -24.58 8.32 -17.14
N LYS A 464 -25.68 8.86 -17.68
CA LYS A 464 -25.83 10.30 -17.91
C LYS A 464 -25.88 11.07 -16.60
N GLN A 465 -26.67 10.62 -15.63
CA GLN A 465 -26.72 11.25 -14.31
C GLN A 465 -25.36 11.26 -13.61
N TRP A 466 -24.58 10.19 -13.73
CA TRP A 466 -23.22 10.13 -13.21
C TRP A 466 -22.29 11.10 -13.96
N LYS A 467 -22.38 11.15 -15.29
CA LYS A 467 -21.57 12.06 -16.11
C LYS A 467 -21.92 13.54 -15.88
N ASP A 468 -23.19 13.85 -15.62
CA ASP A 468 -23.66 15.23 -15.44
C ASP A 468 -23.60 15.69 -13.97
N GLY A 469 -23.67 14.78 -12.99
CA GLY A 469 -23.72 15.10 -11.56
C GLY A 469 -22.38 15.01 -10.81
N ASP A 470 -21.51 14.04 -11.13
CA ASP A 470 -20.25 13.78 -10.41
C ASP A 470 -19.01 14.38 -11.09
N LEU A 471 -19.16 14.99 -12.28
CA LEU A 471 -18.03 15.63 -12.96
C LEU A 471 -17.74 17.06 -12.47
N ASP A 472 -18.70 17.73 -11.84
CA ASP A 472 -18.53 19.11 -11.36
C ASP A 472 -18.16 19.20 -9.86
N VAL A 473 -18.29 18.13 -9.08
CA VAL A 473 -17.85 18.11 -7.68
C VAL A 473 -16.38 17.70 -7.61
N VAL A 474 -15.53 18.60 -7.09
CA VAL A 474 -14.11 18.32 -6.86
C VAL A 474 -14.01 17.27 -5.76
N ALA A 475 -13.31 16.15 -6.01
CA ALA A 475 -13.12 15.13 -5.00
C ALA A 475 -12.21 15.68 -3.90
N GLU A 476 -12.62 15.53 -2.64
CA GLU A 476 -11.90 16.07 -1.49
C GLU A 476 -11.03 14.98 -0.86
N VAL A 477 -9.79 15.34 -0.53
CA VAL A 477 -8.85 14.53 0.25
C VAL A 477 -8.84 15.12 1.65
N ASP A 478 -9.46 14.40 2.57
CA ASP A 478 -9.52 14.70 4.00
C ASP A 478 -8.58 13.77 4.80
N ASP A 479 -8.63 13.88 6.13
CA ASP A 479 -7.84 13.04 7.03
C ASP A 479 -8.24 11.56 7.00
N GLU A 480 -9.47 11.22 6.60
CA GLU A 480 -9.92 9.83 6.46
C GLU A 480 -9.23 9.16 5.27
N GLN A 481 -9.12 9.85 4.13
CA GLN A 481 -8.43 9.28 2.96
C GLN A 481 -6.93 9.05 3.23
N ILE A 482 -6.30 9.94 4.00
CA ILE A 482 -4.90 9.78 4.41
C ILE A 482 -4.74 8.57 5.34
N ALA A 483 -5.64 8.42 6.30
CA ALA A 483 -5.66 7.25 7.17
C ALA A 483 -5.87 5.95 6.40
N GLU A 484 -6.76 5.93 5.40
CA GLU A 484 -7.04 4.76 4.57
C GLU A 484 -5.81 4.36 3.73
N VAL A 485 -5.12 5.32 3.11
CA VAL A 485 -3.89 5.06 2.36
C VAL A 485 -2.81 4.51 3.28
N LEU A 486 -2.59 5.16 4.42
CA LEU A 486 -1.62 4.70 5.41
C LEU A 486 -1.95 3.29 5.90
N ALA A 487 -3.23 2.98 6.10
CA ALA A 487 -3.66 1.65 6.49
C ALA A 487 -3.36 0.58 5.46
N ASN A 488 -3.54 0.89 4.17
CA ASN A 488 -3.18 -0.02 3.09
C ASN A 488 -1.67 -0.23 2.97
N TRP A 489 -0.87 0.83 3.19
CA TRP A 489 0.59 0.75 3.14
C TRP A 489 1.18 -0.11 4.25
N THR A 490 0.65 0.08 5.46
CA THR A 490 1.25 -0.45 6.67
C THR A 490 0.54 -1.70 7.17
N GLY A 491 -0.65 -2.01 6.64
CA GLY A 491 -1.57 -3.00 7.19
C GLY A 491 -2.20 -2.57 8.52
N ILE A 492 -2.01 -1.31 8.94
CA ILE A 492 -2.45 -0.81 10.24
C ILE A 492 -3.78 -0.09 10.06
N PRO A 493 -4.87 -0.51 10.72
CA PRO A 493 -6.06 0.32 10.76
C PRO A 493 -5.76 1.61 11.55
N VAL A 494 -5.42 2.69 10.83
CA VAL A 494 -5.16 4.02 11.40
C VAL A 494 -6.46 4.80 11.48
N PHE A 495 -7.49 4.17 12.04
CA PHE A 495 -8.67 4.93 12.39
C PHE A 495 -8.27 5.86 13.54
N LYS A 496 -8.71 7.12 13.50
CA LYS A 496 -8.96 7.83 14.76
C LYS A 496 -9.80 6.90 15.63
N LEU A 497 -9.76 7.05 16.96
CA LEU A 497 -10.77 6.44 17.83
C LEU A 497 -12.15 6.88 17.33
N THR A 498 -12.72 6.13 16.39
CA THR A 498 -14.07 6.34 15.91
C THR A 498 -14.96 5.96 17.07
N GLU A 499 -16.20 6.45 17.08
CA GLU A 499 -17.18 5.99 18.06
C GLU A 499 -17.28 4.45 18.04
N GLU A 500 -17.08 3.84 16.87
CA GLU A 500 -17.03 2.39 16.68
C GLU A 500 -15.83 1.73 17.38
N GLU A 501 -14.59 2.21 17.21
CA GLU A 501 -13.41 1.64 17.89
C GLU A 501 -13.49 1.85 19.40
N THR A 502 -13.98 3.01 19.84
CA THR A 502 -14.19 3.31 21.26
C THR A 502 -15.21 2.35 21.87
N THR A 503 -16.34 2.14 21.19
CA THR A 503 -17.37 1.20 21.62
C THR A 503 -16.84 -0.23 21.64
N ARG A 504 -16.05 -0.61 20.63
CA ARG A 504 -15.39 -1.93 20.56
C ARG A 504 -14.43 -2.14 21.72
N LEU A 505 -13.60 -1.14 22.05
CA LEU A 505 -12.68 -1.17 23.20
C LEU A 505 -13.41 -1.20 24.55
N LEU A 506 -14.58 -0.56 24.67
CA LEU A 506 -15.41 -0.63 25.87
C LEU A 506 -16.03 -2.00 26.09
N ARG A 507 -16.25 -2.78 25.02
CA ARG A 507 -16.75 -4.16 25.04
C ARG A 507 -15.63 -5.20 24.88
N MET A 508 -14.38 -4.80 25.13
CA MET A 508 -13.22 -5.66 24.92
C MET A 508 -13.29 -6.94 25.78
N GLU A 509 -13.72 -6.83 27.03
CA GLU A 509 -13.91 -7.98 27.91
C GLU A 509 -14.91 -8.99 27.32
N GLU A 510 -16.07 -8.53 26.86
CA GLU A 510 -17.11 -9.37 26.25
C GLU A 510 -16.60 -10.08 25.00
N GLU A 511 -15.89 -9.36 24.13
CA GLU A 511 -15.33 -9.92 22.90
C GLU A 511 -14.24 -10.96 23.18
N LEU A 512 -13.37 -10.72 24.17
CA LEU A 512 -12.36 -11.69 24.58
C LEU A 512 -13.00 -12.94 25.21
N HIS A 513 -14.09 -12.79 25.98
CA HIS A 513 -14.81 -13.91 26.60
C HIS A 513 -15.54 -14.82 25.61
N LYS A 514 -15.79 -14.37 24.37
CA LYS A 514 -16.27 -15.27 23.30
C LYS A 514 -15.28 -16.41 23.00
N ARG A 515 -13.98 -16.19 23.25
CA ARG A 515 -12.90 -17.15 23.01
C ARG A 515 -12.25 -17.67 24.30
N ILE A 516 -12.22 -16.86 25.35
CA ILE A 516 -11.59 -17.15 26.63
C ILE A 516 -12.65 -17.49 27.68
N ILE A 517 -12.57 -18.71 28.19
CA ILE A 517 -13.48 -19.20 29.21
C ILE A 517 -12.84 -19.05 30.60
N GLY A 518 -13.55 -18.39 31.50
CA GLY A 518 -13.04 -18.01 32.82
C GLY A 518 -11.95 -16.95 32.74
N GLN A 519 -11.06 -16.91 33.74
CA GLN A 519 -9.94 -15.95 33.82
C GLN A 519 -10.38 -14.48 33.78
N GLU A 520 -11.52 -14.15 34.41
CA GLU A 520 -12.11 -12.81 34.46
C GLU A 520 -11.10 -11.73 34.87
N ASP A 521 -10.31 -12.01 35.92
CA ASP A 521 -9.27 -11.11 36.41
C ASP A 521 -8.20 -10.82 35.36
N ALA A 522 -7.81 -11.84 34.59
CA ALA A 522 -6.79 -11.72 33.55
C ALA A 522 -7.31 -10.89 32.37
N VAL A 523 -8.51 -11.19 31.88
CA VAL A 523 -9.16 -10.46 30.78
C VAL A 523 -9.37 -9.00 31.17
N LYS A 524 -9.85 -8.73 32.39
CA LYS A 524 -10.06 -7.38 32.91
C LYS A 524 -8.76 -6.59 33.03
N ALA A 525 -7.70 -7.19 33.57
CA ALA A 525 -6.39 -6.53 33.72
C ALA A 525 -5.79 -6.11 32.36
N VAL A 526 -5.80 -7.03 31.39
CA VAL A 526 -5.33 -6.74 30.01
C VAL A 526 -6.18 -5.64 29.38
N SER A 527 -7.51 -5.75 29.45
CA SER A 527 -8.43 -4.79 28.82
C SER A 527 -8.28 -3.38 29.41
N GLN A 528 -8.08 -3.26 30.72
CA GLN A 528 -7.81 -1.97 31.36
C GLN A 528 -6.48 -1.36 30.93
N ALA A 529 -5.42 -2.17 30.84
CA ALA A 529 -4.10 -1.70 30.43
C ALA A 529 -4.09 -1.21 28.98
N ILE A 530 -4.74 -1.95 28.06
CA ILE A 530 -4.86 -1.55 26.66
C ILE A 530 -5.70 -0.27 26.52
N ARG A 531 -6.82 -0.15 27.26
CA ARG A 531 -7.62 1.08 27.26
C ARG A 531 -6.83 2.31 27.72
N ARG A 532 -5.97 2.19 28.73
CA ARG A 532 -5.09 3.30 29.17
C ARG A 532 -4.16 3.77 28.06
N THR A 533 -3.56 2.83 27.31
CA THR A 533 -2.68 3.15 26.17
C THR A 533 -3.47 3.82 25.04
N ARG A 534 -4.64 3.28 24.68
CA ARG A 534 -5.47 3.82 23.60
C ARG A 534 -6.03 5.20 23.94
N ALA A 535 -6.33 5.47 25.22
CA ALA A 535 -6.72 6.79 25.71
C ALA A 535 -5.58 7.83 25.75
N GLY A 536 -4.36 7.46 25.35
CA GLY A 536 -3.21 8.37 25.36
C GLY A 536 -2.66 8.69 26.76
N LEU A 537 -3.05 7.91 27.78
CA LEU A 537 -2.62 8.10 29.17
C LEU A 537 -1.28 7.42 29.50
N LYS A 538 -0.68 6.74 28.52
CA LYS A 538 0.60 6.04 28.64
C LYS A 538 1.70 6.78 27.87
N ASP A 539 2.94 6.64 28.33
CA ASP A 539 4.12 7.18 27.63
C ASP A 539 4.19 6.62 26.19
N PRO A 540 4.18 7.47 25.14
CA PRO A 540 4.23 7.04 23.74
C PRO A 540 5.57 6.39 23.36
N LYS A 541 6.60 6.49 24.20
CA LYS A 541 7.89 5.83 23.96
C LYS A 541 7.91 4.36 24.36
N ARG A 542 6.95 3.88 25.16
CA ARG A 542 6.93 2.50 25.65
C ARG A 542 6.04 1.61 24.79
N PRO A 543 6.23 0.27 24.81
CA PRO A 543 5.31 -0.67 24.17
C PRO A 543 3.87 -0.45 24.63
N SER A 544 2.90 -0.77 23.77
CA SER A 544 1.48 -0.54 24.00
C SER A 544 0.95 -1.29 25.23
N GLY A 545 1.55 -2.42 25.57
CA GLY A 545 1.32 -3.14 26.82
C GLY A 545 2.49 -4.08 27.10
N SER A 546 2.83 -4.27 28.37
CA SER A 546 3.78 -5.30 28.80
C SER A 546 3.22 -6.10 29.97
N PHE A 547 3.05 -7.41 29.77
CA PHE A 547 2.39 -8.30 30.74
C PHE A 547 3.21 -9.54 31.03
N ILE A 548 3.19 -10.00 32.27
CA ILE A 548 3.62 -11.36 32.61
C ILE A 548 2.38 -12.21 32.89
N PHE A 549 2.21 -13.31 32.15
CA PHE A 549 1.17 -14.31 32.34
C PHE A 549 1.74 -15.50 33.13
N ALA A 550 1.47 -15.54 34.43
CA ALA A 550 1.93 -16.59 35.32
C ALA A 550 0.80 -17.58 35.64
N GLY A 551 1.08 -18.88 35.65
CA GLY A 551 0.08 -19.90 36.00
C GLY A 551 0.44 -21.30 35.50
N PRO A 552 -0.34 -22.34 35.86
CA PRO A 552 -0.08 -23.71 35.40
C PRO A 552 -0.15 -23.86 33.88
N SER A 553 0.32 -25.00 33.37
CA SER A 553 0.20 -25.32 31.95
C SER A 553 -1.28 -25.56 31.58
N GLY A 554 -1.70 -25.12 30.39
CA GLY A 554 -3.03 -25.44 29.85
C GLY A 554 -4.21 -24.63 30.41
N VAL A 555 -3.96 -23.52 31.13
CA VAL A 555 -5.02 -22.66 31.71
C VAL A 555 -5.46 -21.48 30.83
N GLY A 556 -4.87 -21.32 29.63
CA GLY A 556 -5.30 -20.30 28.65
C GLY A 556 -4.35 -19.13 28.41
N LYS A 557 -3.13 -19.13 28.97
CA LYS A 557 -2.13 -18.04 28.78
C LYS A 557 -1.89 -17.69 27.31
N THR A 558 -1.50 -18.67 26.50
CA THR A 558 -1.25 -18.50 25.05
C THR A 558 -2.54 -18.16 24.27
N GLU A 559 -3.69 -18.69 24.71
CA GLU A 559 -4.96 -18.45 24.02
C GLU A 559 -5.43 -17.01 24.22
N LEU A 560 -5.23 -16.43 25.42
CA LEU A 560 -5.52 -15.01 25.65
C LEU A 560 -4.64 -14.12 24.77
N SER A 561 -3.37 -14.47 24.55
CA SER A 561 -2.49 -13.74 23.63
C SER A 561 -3.00 -13.79 22.17
N LYS A 562 -3.51 -14.94 21.72
CA LYS A 562 -4.12 -15.08 20.38
C LYS A 562 -5.41 -14.27 20.25
N ALA A 563 -6.29 -14.37 21.24
CA ALA A 563 -7.53 -13.60 21.29
C ALA A 563 -7.25 -12.09 21.28
N LEU A 564 -6.22 -11.66 22.01
CA LEU A 564 -5.79 -10.27 22.03
C LEU A 564 -5.23 -9.81 20.66
N ALA A 565 -4.43 -10.64 19.99
CA ALA A 565 -3.91 -10.34 18.66
C ALA A 565 -5.04 -10.18 17.64
N ALA A 566 -5.99 -11.12 17.62
CA ALA A 566 -7.16 -11.08 16.76
C ALA A 566 -8.04 -9.85 17.03
N PHE A 567 -8.25 -9.52 18.31
CA PHE A 567 -9.07 -8.39 18.70
C PHE A 567 -8.42 -7.04 18.31
N LEU A 568 -7.13 -6.86 18.60
CA LEU A 568 -6.44 -5.58 18.37
C LEU A 568 -6.01 -5.36 16.94
N PHE A 569 -5.65 -6.41 16.22
CA PHE A 569 -5.02 -6.32 14.90
C PHE A 569 -5.81 -7.04 13.80
N GLY A 570 -6.96 -7.65 14.13
CA GLY A 570 -7.87 -8.27 13.17
C GLY A 570 -7.49 -9.68 12.72
N GLU A 571 -6.25 -10.11 12.96
CA GLU A 571 -5.72 -11.39 12.50
C GLU A 571 -5.00 -12.17 13.62
N ASP A 572 -5.16 -13.49 13.66
CA ASP A 572 -4.39 -14.37 14.56
C ASP A 572 -2.88 -14.33 14.22
N ASP A 573 -2.52 -14.07 12.96
CA ASP A 573 -1.14 -13.99 12.44
C ASP A 573 -0.37 -12.75 12.88
N ALA A 574 -1.03 -11.83 13.60
CA ALA A 574 -0.39 -10.72 14.30
C ALA A 574 0.30 -11.16 15.62
N LEU A 575 0.20 -12.44 16.01
CA LEU A 575 0.93 -13.02 17.12
C LEU A 575 2.33 -13.49 16.69
N ILE A 576 3.37 -12.82 17.18
CA ILE A 576 4.76 -13.26 17.07
C ILE A 576 5.10 -14.11 18.30
N GLN A 577 5.06 -15.43 18.15
CA GLN A 577 5.44 -16.35 19.23
C GLN A 577 6.93 -16.71 19.16
N ILE A 578 7.61 -16.66 20.31
CA ILE A 578 9.00 -17.04 20.49
C ILE A 578 9.12 -17.92 21.74
N ASP A 579 9.63 -19.13 21.57
CA ASP A 579 9.89 -20.07 22.66
C ASP A 579 11.25 -19.74 23.30
N MET A 580 11.25 -19.33 24.57
CA MET A 580 12.46 -18.97 25.29
C MET A 580 13.34 -20.17 25.67
N GLY A 581 12.81 -21.39 25.59
CA GLY A 581 13.59 -22.63 25.75
C GLY A 581 14.67 -22.80 24.67
N GLU A 582 14.46 -22.26 23.46
CA GLU A 582 15.48 -22.28 22.40
C GLU A 582 16.66 -21.33 22.69
N PHE A 583 16.47 -20.38 23.62
CA PHE A 583 17.40 -19.28 23.89
C PHE A 583 18.07 -19.36 25.27
N HIS A 584 18.40 -20.58 25.72
CA HIS A 584 19.08 -20.83 27.00
C HIS A 584 20.58 -20.48 26.97
N ASP A 585 21.20 -20.49 25.79
CA ASP A 585 22.63 -20.24 25.60
C ASP A 585 22.92 -18.84 25.04
N ARG A 586 24.11 -18.32 25.35
CA ARG A 586 24.57 -17.02 24.86
C ARG A 586 24.59 -16.92 23.32
N TYR A 587 24.98 -18.00 22.63
CA TYR A 587 25.05 -18.02 21.17
C TYR A 587 23.66 -18.06 20.51
N THR A 588 22.68 -18.71 21.14
CA THR A 588 21.31 -18.71 20.62
C THR A 588 20.61 -17.39 20.91
N ALA A 589 20.88 -16.78 22.07
CA ALA A 589 20.39 -15.44 22.42
C ALA A 589 20.74 -14.34 21.40
N SER A 590 21.95 -14.35 20.83
CA SER A 590 22.33 -13.37 19.80
C SER A 590 21.53 -13.50 18.50
N ARG A 591 21.03 -14.70 18.16
CA ARG A 591 20.16 -14.91 16.98
C ARG A 591 18.79 -14.25 17.12
N LEU A 592 18.33 -14.01 18.35
CA LEU A 592 17.03 -13.38 18.60
C LEU A 592 17.00 -11.92 18.11
N PHE A 593 18.06 -11.16 18.39
CA PHE A 593 18.14 -9.72 18.12
C PHE A 593 19.06 -9.36 16.95
N GLY A 594 19.97 -10.26 16.58
CA GLY A 594 20.95 -10.09 15.51
C GLY A 594 22.37 -10.23 16.05
N ALA A 595 23.23 -10.97 15.34
CA ALA A 595 24.61 -11.15 15.76
C ALA A 595 25.41 -9.85 15.58
N PRO A 596 26.35 -9.50 16.48
CA PRO A 596 27.22 -8.33 16.30
C PRO A 596 28.28 -8.57 15.19
N PRO A 597 28.92 -7.50 14.68
CA PRO A 597 29.95 -7.61 13.64
C PRO A 597 31.06 -8.61 14.02
N GLY A 598 31.36 -9.55 13.12
CA GLY A 598 32.40 -10.57 13.30
C GLY A 598 31.91 -11.93 13.82
N TYR A 599 30.59 -12.10 14.06
CA TYR A 599 29.97 -13.38 14.42
C TYR A 599 29.25 -14.00 13.21
N VAL A 600 29.18 -15.35 13.18
CA VAL A 600 28.41 -16.10 12.16
C VAL A 600 26.93 -15.72 12.28
N GLY A 601 26.31 -15.30 11.17
CA GLY A 601 24.94 -14.79 11.15
C GLY A 601 24.82 -13.27 11.24
N TYR A 602 25.93 -12.51 11.18
CA TYR A 602 25.89 -11.04 11.11
C TYR A 602 25.11 -10.49 9.91
N GLU A 603 25.15 -11.20 8.77
CA GLU A 603 24.40 -10.82 7.57
C GLU A 603 22.89 -11.13 7.69
N GLU A 604 22.50 -12.00 8.62
CA GLU A 604 21.10 -12.33 8.91
C GLU A 604 20.57 -11.41 10.03
N GLY A 605 19.48 -10.69 9.77
CA GLY A 605 18.79 -9.91 10.81
C GLY A 605 18.28 -10.81 11.94
N GLY A 606 18.07 -10.26 13.14
CA GLY A 606 17.58 -11.03 14.27
C GLY A 606 16.16 -11.57 14.05
N GLN A 607 15.87 -12.75 14.61
CA GLN A 607 14.57 -13.40 14.41
C GLN A 607 13.40 -12.57 14.93
N LEU A 608 13.55 -11.89 16.08
CA LEU A 608 12.54 -10.98 16.62
C LEU A 608 12.57 -9.63 15.89
N THR A 609 13.76 -9.05 15.70
CA THR A 609 13.92 -7.71 15.11
C THR A 609 13.39 -7.66 13.68
N GLU A 610 13.62 -8.69 12.85
CA GLU A 610 13.04 -8.78 11.50
C GLU A 610 11.52 -8.94 11.53
N LYS A 611 10.99 -9.82 12.39
CA LYS A 611 9.53 -10.06 12.47
C LYS A 611 8.79 -8.79 12.92
N VAL A 612 9.31 -8.09 13.92
CA VAL A 612 8.72 -6.84 14.42
C VAL A 612 8.94 -5.70 13.43
N ARG A 613 10.07 -5.63 12.72
CA ARG A 613 10.24 -4.63 11.65
C ARG A 613 9.22 -4.81 10.53
N ARG A 614 8.91 -6.05 10.16
CA ARG A 614 7.88 -6.37 9.15
C ARG A 614 6.45 -6.20 9.67
N LYS A 615 6.22 -6.50 10.95
CA LYS A 615 4.92 -6.38 11.63
C LYS A 615 5.07 -5.60 12.96
N PRO A 616 5.21 -4.25 12.90
CA PRO A 616 5.41 -3.44 14.10
C PRO A 616 4.18 -3.38 15.01
N PHE A 617 3.02 -3.80 14.48
CA PHE A 617 1.74 -3.92 15.18
C PHE A 617 1.47 -5.39 15.42
N SER A 618 1.88 -5.86 16.59
CA SER A 618 1.86 -7.27 16.88
C SER A 618 1.75 -7.52 18.38
N VAL A 619 1.25 -8.70 18.73
CA VAL A 619 1.44 -9.24 20.07
C VAL A 619 2.70 -10.09 20.02
N VAL A 620 3.71 -9.76 20.81
CA VAL A 620 4.94 -10.54 20.92
C VAL A 620 4.84 -11.41 22.17
N LEU A 621 4.76 -12.72 21.97
CA LEU A 621 4.66 -13.71 23.04
C LEU A 621 6.01 -14.39 23.26
N PHE A 622 6.62 -14.13 24.41
CA PHE A 622 7.78 -14.84 24.92
C PHE A 622 7.32 -15.97 25.83
N ASP A 623 7.31 -17.20 25.31
CA ASP A 623 6.83 -18.37 26.03
C ASP A 623 7.94 -18.92 26.94
N GLU A 624 7.60 -19.25 28.20
CA GLU A 624 8.51 -19.81 29.22
C GLU A 624 9.75 -18.94 29.49
N ILE A 625 9.54 -17.65 29.75
CA ILE A 625 10.62 -16.66 29.90
C ILE A 625 11.68 -17.06 30.92
N GLU A 626 11.32 -17.82 31.96
CA GLU A 626 12.27 -18.32 32.96
C GLU A 626 13.42 -19.18 32.39
N LYS A 627 13.25 -19.76 31.19
CA LYS A 627 14.28 -20.59 30.54
C LYS A 627 15.30 -19.78 29.72
N ALA A 628 15.04 -18.49 29.48
CA ALA A 628 15.92 -17.64 28.67
C ALA A 628 17.26 -17.35 29.36
N HIS A 629 18.29 -17.17 28.53
CA HIS A 629 19.59 -16.68 28.97
C HIS A 629 19.53 -15.24 29.51
N GLN A 630 20.42 -14.91 30.46
CA GLN A 630 20.41 -13.62 31.16
C GLN A 630 20.59 -12.38 30.23
N GLU A 631 21.33 -12.55 29.13
CA GLU A 631 21.60 -11.47 28.15
C GLU A 631 20.32 -10.96 27.47
N ILE A 632 19.30 -11.82 27.32
CA ILE A 632 18.03 -11.46 26.69
C ILE A 632 17.27 -10.44 27.53
N TYR A 633 17.28 -10.57 28.86
CA TYR A 633 16.60 -9.63 29.74
C TYR A 633 17.18 -8.22 29.63
N ASN A 634 18.50 -8.08 29.49
CA ASN A 634 19.14 -6.77 29.34
C ASN A 634 18.68 -6.09 28.05
N THR A 635 18.57 -6.83 26.96
CA THR A 635 18.05 -6.31 25.70
C THR A 635 16.55 -6.01 25.78
N LEU A 636 15.77 -6.85 26.45
CA LEU A 636 14.34 -6.60 26.66
C LEU A 636 14.06 -5.38 27.54
N LEU A 637 14.94 -5.04 28.50
CA LEU A 637 14.83 -3.81 29.28
C LEU A 637 14.82 -2.57 28.37
N GLN A 638 15.72 -2.52 27.38
CA GLN A 638 15.73 -1.44 26.39
C GLN A 638 14.41 -1.36 25.63
N VAL A 639 13.86 -2.50 25.22
CA VAL A 639 12.56 -2.57 24.54
C VAL A 639 11.42 -2.07 25.44
N LEU A 640 11.41 -2.46 26.72
CA LEU A 640 10.36 -2.08 27.68
C LEU A 640 10.43 -0.59 28.11
N GLU A 641 11.61 0.02 28.02
CA GLU A 641 11.87 1.43 28.37
C GLU A 641 11.68 2.39 27.19
N ASP A 642 12.38 2.14 26.08
CA ASP A 642 12.47 3.06 24.95
C ASP A 642 11.56 2.66 23.78
N GLY A 643 10.91 1.48 23.87
CA GLY A 643 10.08 0.95 22.81
C GLY A 643 10.85 0.79 21.50
N ARG A 644 12.17 0.69 21.55
CA ARG A 644 13.05 0.63 20.39
C ARG A 644 14.21 -0.29 20.69
N LEU A 645 14.67 -0.97 19.65
CA LEU A 645 15.85 -1.81 19.71
C LEU A 645 16.69 -1.61 18.46
N THR A 646 18.00 -1.48 18.64
CA THR A 646 18.92 -1.46 17.52
C THR A 646 19.50 -2.86 17.32
N ASP A 647 19.34 -3.42 16.13
CA ASP A 647 19.87 -4.73 15.79
C ASP A 647 21.40 -4.71 15.59
N GLY A 648 21.99 -5.89 15.38
CA GLY A 648 23.43 -6.03 15.14
C GLY A 648 23.96 -5.28 13.91
N GLN A 649 23.08 -4.92 12.96
CA GLN A 649 23.41 -4.17 11.74
C GLN A 649 23.25 -2.65 11.93
N GLY A 650 22.85 -2.19 13.11
CA GLY A 650 22.62 -0.77 13.39
C GLY A 650 21.23 -0.27 12.98
N ARG A 651 20.31 -1.15 12.55
CA ARG A 651 18.95 -0.78 12.19
C ARG A 651 18.09 -0.67 13.45
N THR A 652 17.28 0.37 13.53
CA THR A 652 16.38 0.58 14.67
C THR A 652 15.01 -0.03 14.37
N VAL A 653 14.53 -0.89 15.26
CA VAL A 653 13.21 -1.55 15.24
C VAL A 653 12.33 -0.92 16.30
N ASP A 654 11.10 -0.58 15.94
CA ASP A 654 10.13 0.07 16.82
C ASP A 654 9.14 -0.94 17.41
N PHE A 655 9.03 -0.93 18.74
CA PHE A 655 8.17 -1.77 19.57
C PHE A 655 7.04 -0.98 20.26
N LYS A 656 6.91 0.33 20.05
CA LYS A 656 5.88 1.17 20.72
C LYS A 656 4.47 0.69 20.43
N ASN A 657 4.25 0.14 19.25
CA ASN A 657 2.96 -0.40 18.81
C ASN A 657 2.79 -1.92 19.05
N THR A 658 3.69 -2.51 19.83
CA THR A 658 3.63 -3.93 20.19
C THR A 658 3.04 -4.13 21.58
N VAL A 659 2.35 -5.25 21.78
CA VAL A 659 1.99 -5.75 23.11
C VAL A 659 2.93 -6.89 23.45
N LEU A 660 3.73 -6.73 24.50
CA LEU A 660 4.68 -7.73 24.95
C LEU A 660 4.04 -8.60 26.03
N ILE A 661 4.03 -9.91 25.82
CA ILE A 661 3.50 -10.89 26.76
C ILE A 661 4.61 -11.88 27.07
N PHE A 662 4.88 -12.09 28.35
CA PHE A 662 5.83 -13.08 28.84
C PHE A 662 5.05 -14.16 29.58
N THR A 663 5.09 -15.42 29.15
CA THR A 663 4.49 -16.51 29.93
C THR A 663 5.50 -17.06 30.92
N SER A 664 5.02 -17.49 32.09
CA SER A 664 5.85 -18.21 33.05
C SER A 664 5.08 -19.29 33.79
N ASN A 665 5.75 -20.41 34.07
CA ASN A 665 5.24 -21.50 34.90
C ASN A 665 5.77 -21.45 36.34
N LEU A 666 6.52 -20.41 36.72
CA LEU A 666 7.10 -20.28 38.06
C LEU A 666 6.03 -20.26 39.16
N GLY A 667 6.34 -20.94 40.28
CA GLY A 667 5.46 -20.99 41.46
C GLY A 667 4.26 -21.95 41.37
N THR A 668 4.12 -22.73 40.30
CA THR A 668 2.91 -23.54 40.03
C THR A 668 3.04 -25.04 40.37
N SER A 669 4.28 -25.55 40.48
CA SER A 669 4.60 -26.97 40.68
C SER A 669 4.23 -27.50 42.07
N ASP A 670 4.38 -26.69 43.12
CA ASP A 670 4.02 -27.08 44.49
C ASP A 670 2.50 -27.03 44.73
N ILE A 671 1.79 -26.20 43.96
CA ILE A 671 0.37 -25.95 44.13
C ILE A 671 -0.44 -27.10 43.53
N SER A 672 -0.06 -27.60 42.36
CA SER A 672 -0.67 -28.80 41.75
C SER A 672 -0.54 -30.06 42.62
N LYS A 673 0.56 -30.19 43.38
CA LYS A 673 0.77 -31.30 44.35
C LYS A 673 -0.02 -31.15 45.65
N SER A 674 -0.37 -29.93 46.04
CA SER A 674 -1.15 -29.68 47.26
C SER A 674 -2.65 -30.03 47.11
N VAL A 675 -3.15 -30.14 45.87
CA VAL A 675 -4.54 -30.53 45.58
C VAL A 675 -4.77 -32.04 45.80
N SER A 676 -3.72 -32.87 45.74
CA SER A 676 -3.81 -34.33 45.85
C SER A 676 -3.70 -34.90 47.28
N LEU A 677 -3.57 -34.06 48.31
CA LEU A 677 -3.47 -34.48 49.72
C LEU A 677 -4.59 -33.84 50.59
N GLY A 678 -5.75 -34.50 50.64
CA GLY A 678 -6.62 -34.64 51.82
C GLY A 678 -7.29 -33.41 52.49
N PHE A 679 -8.62 -33.48 52.59
CA PHE A 679 -9.52 -32.85 53.58
C PHE A 679 -9.59 -31.30 53.66
N SER A 680 -10.35 -30.69 52.75
CA SER A 680 -11.25 -29.54 53.02
C SER A 680 -12.03 -29.15 51.76
N SER A 681 -13.10 -29.87 51.48
CA SER A 681 -14.06 -29.57 50.43
C SER A 681 -15.02 -28.47 50.89
N GLY A 682 -14.99 -27.31 50.22
CA GLY A 682 -16.18 -26.45 50.12
C GLY A 682 -15.98 -24.93 50.16
N ALA A 683 -15.18 -24.37 51.07
CA ALA A 683 -15.31 -22.94 51.41
C ALA A 683 -14.12 -22.01 51.06
N ASP A 684 -13.02 -22.55 50.51
CA ASP A 684 -11.71 -21.86 50.54
C ASP A 684 -11.08 -21.65 49.15
N VAL A 685 -11.88 -21.34 48.11
CA VAL A 685 -11.37 -21.10 46.73
C VAL A 685 -10.66 -19.75 46.64
N SER A 686 -11.26 -18.68 47.18
CA SER A 686 -10.69 -17.32 47.15
C SER A 686 -9.38 -17.22 47.94
N ASN A 687 -9.32 -17.85 49.12
CA ASN A 687 -8.13 -17.91 49.97
C ASN A 687 -6.98 -18.71 49.31
N ARG A 688 -7.30 -19.75 48.53
CA ARG A 688 -6.31 -20.51 47.74
C ARG A 688 -5.74 -19.68 46.60
N TYR A 689 -6.57 -18.90 45.91
CA TYR A 689 -6.10 -18.01 44.85
C TYR A 689 -5.19 -16.89 45.37
N GLU A 690 -5.53 -16.25 46.48
CA GLU A 690 -4.67 -15.22 47.10
C GLU A 690 -3.32 -15.80 47.54
N LYS A 691 -3.31 -16.98 48.16
CA LYS A 691 -2.07 -17.69 48.52
C LYS A 691 -1.23 -18.05 47.28
N MET A 692 -1.88 -18.52 46.21
CA MET A 692 -1.20 -18.78 44.94
C MET A 692 -0.59 -17.51 44.35
N LYS A 693 -1.34 -16.41 44.31
CA LYS A 693 -0.86 -15.12 43.80
C LYS A 693 0.33 -14.59 44.60
N GLN A 694 0.29 -14.71 45.93
CA GLN A 694 1.43 -14.36 46.79
C GLN A 694 2.66 -15.22 46.48
N LYS A 695 2.49 -16.55 46.40
CA LYS A 695 3.60 -17.47 46.11
C LYS A 695 4.21 -17.24 44.72
N VAL A 696 3.37 -17.03 43.70
CA VAL A 696 3.83 -16.67 42.36
C VAL A 696 4.64 -15.37 42.43
N ASN A 697 4.13 -14.32 43.08
CA ASN A 697 4.86 -13.05 43.23
C ASN A 697 6.20 -13.19 43.96
N GLU A 698 6.29 -14.05 44.98
CA GLU A 698 7.55 -14.33 45.67
C GLU A 698 8.56 -15.02 44.74
N GLU A 699 8.15 -16.05 44.01
CA GLU A 699 9.02 -16.76 43.06
C GLU A 699 9.46 -15.84 41.90
N MET A 700 8.56 -15.00 41.40
CA MET A 700 8.87 -13.98 40.40
C MET A 700 9.96 -13.02 40.88
N LYS A 701 9.89 -12.54 42.13
CA LYS A 701 10.90 -11.65 42.73
C LYS A 701 12.24 -12.34 43.01
N LYS A 702 12.23 -13.66 43.23
CA LYS A 702 13.47 -14.44 43.39
C LYS A 702 14.17 -14.68 42.05
N HIS A 703 13.40 -14.99 41.02
CA HIS A 703 13.94 -15.33 39.70
C HIS A 703 14.33 -14.09 38.88
N PHE A 704 13.45 -13.08 38.84
CA PHE A 704 13.66 -11.87 38.04
C PHE A 704 14.18 -10.71 38.89
N ARG A 705 15.08 -9.93 38.29
CA ARG A 705 15.58 -8.71 38.92
C ARG A 705 14.45 -7.68 39.08
N PRO A 706 14.44 -6.87 40.15
CA PRO A 706 13.45 -5.81 40.34
C PRO A 706 13.35 -4.84 39.16
N GLU A 707 14.49 -4.55 38.50
CA GLU A 707 14.56 -3.71 37.31
C GLU A 707 13.63 -4.21 36.20
N PHE A 708 13.60 -5.51 35.92
CA PHE A 708 12.74 -6.09 34.89
C PHE A 708 11.26 -5.99 35.29
N LEU A 709 10.92 -6.39 36.52
CA LEU A 709 9.54 -6.37 37.00
C LEU A 709 8.94 -4.97 37.04
N ASN A 710 9.72 -3.95 37.38
CA ASN A 710 9.27 -2.55 37.44
C ASN A 710 8.98 -1.95 36.04
N ARG A 711 9.42 -2.60 34.95
CA ARG A 711 9.14 -2.18 33.57
C ARG A 711 7.97 -2.92 32.93
N ILE A 712 7.40 -3.90 33.62
CA ILE A 712 6.18 -4.59 33.23
C ILE A 712 4.98 -3.80 33.75
N ASP A 713 3.93 -3.66 32.95
CA ASP A 713 2.72 -2.93 33.36
C ASP A 713 1.91 -3.70 34.41
N ASP A 714 1.80 -5.02 34.26
CA ASP A 714 1.09 -5.89 35.21
C ASP A 714 1.55 -7.35 35.19
N ILE A 715 1.42 -8.03 36.34
CA ILE A 715 1.64 -9.47 36.49
C ILE A 715 0.30 -10.14 36.71
N ILE A 716 -0.14 -10.86 35.68
CA ILE A 716 -1.45 -11.50 35.61
C ILE A 716 -1.31 -12.98 35.97
N VAL A 717 -2.01 -13.38 37.02
CA VAL A 717 -1.99 -14.74 37.55
C VAL A 717 -3.23 -15.49 37.08
N PHE A 718 -3.02 -16.58 36.33
CA PHE A 718 -4.06 -17.46 35.83
C PHE A 718 -4.36 -18.55 36.85
N HIS A 719 -5.63 -18.81 37.08
CA HIS A 719 -6.09 -19.87 37.98
C HIS A 719 -6.39 -21.17 37.22
N GLN A 720 -6.49 -22.28 37.94
CA GLN A 720 -6.95 -23.54 37.34
C GLN A 720 -8.40 -23.43 36.87
N LEU A 721 -8.73 -24.20 35.83
CA LEU A 721 -10.07 -24.23 35.25
C LEU A 721 -10.99 -25.11 36.08
N THR A 722 -12.22 -24.66 36.31
CA THR A 722 -13.25 -25.47 36.98
C THR A 722 -13.87 -26.48 36.02
N GLN A 723 -14.53 -27.50 36.54
CA GLN A 723 -15.20 -28.50 35.71
C GLN A 723 -16.24 -27.88 34.77
N ASP A 724 -17.02 -26.91 35.26
CA ASP A 724 -18.00 -26.19 34.44
C ASP A 724 -17.34 -25.40 33.30
N GLN A 725 -16.18 -24.78 33.56
CA GLN A 725 -15.39 -24.11 32.54
C GLN A 725 -14.85 -25.08 31.49
N ILE A 726 -14.51 -26.32 31.89
CA ILE A 726 -14.08 -27.35 30.94
C ILE A 726 -15.23 -27.82 30.06
N ILE A 727 -16.43 -27.95 30.61
CA ILE A 727 -17.64 -28.25 29.82
C ILE A 727 -17.90 -27.15 28.78
N GLN A 728 -17.80 -25.88 29.17
CA GLN A 728 -17.93 -24.76 28.22
C GLN A 728 -16.83 -24.80 27.13
N MET A 729 -15.61 -25.26 27.46
CA MET A 729 -14.56 -25.41 26.45
C MET A 729 -14.86 -26.52 25.44
N VAL A 730 -15.55 -27.59 25.86
CA VAL A 730 -16.02 -28.63 24.93
C VAL A 730 -16.95 -28.00 23.89
N ASP A 731 -17.89 -27.16 24.31
CA ASP A 731 -18.82 -26.48 23.40
C ASP A 731 -18.08 -25.62 22.38
N LEU A 732 -17.09 -24.84 22.84
CA LEU A 732 -16.28 -23.99 21.98
C LEU A 732 -15.46 -24.82 20.97
N MET A 733 -14.88 -25.95 21.38
CA MET A 733 -14.10 -26.82 20.50
C MET A 733 -14.96 -27.56 19.48
N ILE A 734 -16.16 -27.99 19.87
CA ILE A 734 -17.12 -28.68 18.99
C ILE A 734 -17.66 -27.75 17.89
N GLY A 735 -17.75 -26.45 18.14
CA GLY A 735 -18.16 -25.49 17.10
C GLY A 735 -17.31 -25.56 15.81
N ARG A 736 -16.05 -26.03 15.90
CA ARG A 736 -15.24 -26.31 14.70
C ARG A 736 -15.75 -27.50 13.89
N VAL A 737 -16.09 -28.60 14.59
CA VAL A 737 -16.65 -29.82 13.99
C VAL A 737 -18.02 -29.50 13.39
N GLU A 738 -18.84 -28.73 14.11
CA GLU A 738 -20.15 -28.27 13.63
C GLU A 738 -20.05 -27.49 12.33
N LYS A 739 -19.09 -26.55 12.22
CA LYS A 739 -18.86 -25.82 10.96
C LYS A 739 -18.46 -26.74 9.80
N GLN A 740 -17.65 -27.77 10.05
CA GLN A 740 -17.25 -28.74 9.03
C GLN A 740 -18.41 -29.65 8.59
N LEU A 741 -19.28 -30.03 9.53
CA LEU A 741 -20.48 -30.82 9.25
C LEU A 741 -21.54 -30.01 8.50
N LYS A 742 -21.71 -28.72 8.83
CA LYS A 742 -22.62 -27.81 8.11
C LYS A 742 -22.29 -27.68 6.63
N ALA A 743 -21.00 -27.72 6.25
CA ALA A 743 -20.58 -27.76 4.86
C ALA A 743 -20.99 -29.03 4.09
N LYS A 744 -21.45 -30.06 4.81
CA LYS A 744 -21.98 -31.33 4.29
C LYS A 744 -23.48 -31.49 4.59
N ASP A 745 -24.19 -30.39 4.86
CA ASP A 745 -25.61 -30.36 5.24
C ASP A 745 -25.96 -31.20 6.49
N MET A 746 -25.04 -31.32 7.44
CA MET A 746 -25.25 -32.01 8.71
C MET A 746 -25.07 -31.07 9.90
N GLU A 747 -25.78 -31.32 10.99
CA GLU A 747 -25.59 -30.62 12.26
C GLU A 747 -25.23 -31.62 13.37
N ILE A 748 -24.64 -31.15 14.47
CA ILE A 748 -24.26 -31.99 15.60
C ILE A 748 -24.75 -31.37 16.90
N GLU A 749 -25.30 -32.19 17.78
CA GLU A 749 -25.77 -31.77 19.11
C GLU A 749 -25.26 -32.76 20.16
N LEU A 750 -24.56 -32.26 21.18
CA LEU A 750 -24.06 -33.07 22.29
C LEU A 750 -24.98 -32.94 23.49
N THR A 751 -25.38 -34.06 24.08
CA THR A 751 -26.09 -34.06 25.36
C THR A 751 -25.20 -33.55 26.50
N GLY A 752 -25.78 -33.06 27.59
CA GLY A 752 -25.03 -32.64 28.77
C GLY A 752 -24.14 -33.76 29.34
N LYS A 753 -24.57 -35.02 29.23
CA LYS A 753 -23.76 -36.20 29.61
C LYS A 753 -22.56 -36.38 28.68
N ALA A 754 -22.73 -36.27 27.37
CA ALA A 754 -21.61 -36.33 26.42
C ALA A 754 -20.58 -35.24 26.70
N LYS A 755 -21.01 -34.00 26.94
CA LYS A 755 -20.11 -32.89 27.30
C LYS A 755 -19.36 -33.15 28.60
N ALA A 756 -20.06 -33.62 29.64
CA ALA A 756 -19.44 -33.92 30.93
C ALA A 756 -18.42 -35.07 30.85
N LEU A 757 -18.68 -36.10 30.03
CA LEU A 757 -17.75 -37.21 29.83
C LEU A 757 -16.50 -36.75 29.07
N LEU A 758 -16.67 -35.93 28.01
CA LEU A 758 -15.56 -35.33 27.28
C LEU A 758 -14.71 -34.44 28.18
N ALA A 759 -15.35 -33.62 29.02
CA ALA A 759 -14.67 -32.78 29.99
C ALA A 759 -13.86 -33.61 31.00
N LYS A 760 -14.44 -34.71 31.51
CA LYS A 760 -13.77 -35.62 32.44
C LYS A 760 -12.56 -36.33 31.82
N ARG A 761 -12.72 -36.90 30.62
CA ARG A 761 -11.64 -37.63 29.91
C ARG A 761 -10.57 -36.70 29.33
N GLY A 762 -10.95 -35.48 28.97
CA GLY A 762 -10.07 -34.49 28.34
C GLY A 762 -9.38 -33.53 29.31
N PHE A 763 -9.66 -33.63 30.61
CA PHE A 763 -9.02 -32.83 31.65
C PHE A 763 -7.91 -33.60 32.36
N ASP A 764 -6.76 -32.96 32.48
CA ASP A 764 -5.64 -33.45 33.27
C ASP A 764 -5.25 -32.38 34.31
N PRO A 765 -5.12 -32.71 35.61
CA PRO A 765 -4.77 -31.73 36.65
C PRO A 765 -3.41 -31.04 36.46
N VAL A 766 -2.48 -31.65 35.72
CA VAL A 766 -1.13 -31.15 35.43
C VAL A 766 -1.08 -30.44 34.07
N LEU A 767 -1.73 -31.01 33.05
CA LEU A 767 -1.70 -30.50 31.68
C LEU A 767 -2.87 -29.56 31.34
N GLY A 768 -3.83 -29.39 32.26
CA GLY A 768 -5.04 -28.62 32.07
C GLY A 768 -5.93 -29.20 30.97
N ALA A 769 -6.53 -28.33 30.15
CA ALA A 769 -7.39 -28.74 29.04
C ALA A 769 -6.64 -29.06 27.74
N ARG A 770 -5.30 -29.17 27.77
CA ARG A 770 -4.51 -29.53 26.58
C ARG A 770 -4.94 -30.87 25.93
N PRO A 771 -5.26 -31.94 26.69
CA PRO A 771 -5.71 -33.20 26.11
C PRO A 771 -7.11 -33.17 25.48
N LEU A 772 -7.92 -32.14 25.79
CA LEU A 772 -9.33 -32.06 25.40
C LEU A 772 -9.52 -32.15 23.89
N ARG A 773 -8.71 -31.42 23.11
CA ARG A 773 -8.76 -31.48 21.63
C ARG A 773 -8.53 -32.88 21.10
N ARG A 774 -7.52 -33.59 21.64
CA ARG A 774 -7.20 -34.96 21.22
C ARG A 774 -8.31 -35.94 21.62
N THR A 775 -8.95 -35.69 22.75
CA THR A 775 -10.10 -36.47 23.23
C THR A 775 -11.30 -36.30 22.32
N ILE A 776 -11.63 -35.06 21.94
CA ILE A 776 -12.70 -34.76 20.98
C ILE A 776 -12.38 -35.40 19.61
N GLN A 777 -11.15 -35.27 19.13
CA GLN A 777 -10.74 -35.89 17.87
C GLN A 777 -10.97 -37.41 17.89
N ARG A 778 -10.47 -38.10 18.92
CA ARG A 778 -10.57 -39.57 19.02
C ARG A 778 -11.99 -40.07 19.27
N GLU A 779 -12.70 -39.44 20.19
CA GLU A 779 -14.00 -39.95 20.67
C GLU A 779 -15.16 -39.47 19.80
N ILE A 780 -15.04 -38.31 19.15
CA ILE A 780 -16.09 -37.68 18.34
C ILE A 780 -15.73 -37.69 16.85
N GLU A 781 -14.64 -37.02 16.44
CA GLU A 781 -14.34 -36.83 15.01
C GLU A 781 -14.04 -38.15 14.28
N ASP A 782 -13.23 -39.02 14.87
CA ASP A 782 -12.86 -40.32 14.29
C ASP A 782 -14.11 -41.22 14.15
N GLN A 783 -14.93 -41.30 15.20
CA GLN A 783 -16.19 -42.07 15.20
C GLN A 783 -17.22 -41.54 14.19
N LEU A 784 -17.40 -40.21 14.13
CA LEU A 784 -18.27 -39.58 13.13
C LEU A 784 -17.79 -39.85 11.71
N SER A 785 -16.48 -39.78 11.48
CA SER A 785 -15.88 -40.02 10.17
C SER A 785 -16.16 -41.45 9.70
N GLU A 786 -15.97 -42.44 10.57
CA GLU A 786 -16.32 -43.84 10.27
C GLU A 786 -17.81 -43.98 9.92
N LYS A 787 -18.70 -43.43 10.76
CA LYS A 787 -20.16 -43.54 10.56
C LYS A 787 -20.66 -42.88 9.27
N ILE A 788 -20.09 -41.73 8.90
CA ILE A 788 -20.38 -41.05 7.63
C ILE A 788 -19.87 -41.90 6.46
N LEU A 789 -18.67 -42.50 6.56
CA LEU A 789 -18.11 -43.35 5.50
C LEU A 789 -18.89 -44.66 5.30
N PHE A 790 -19.43 -45.23 6.38
CA PHE A 790 -20.30 -46.42 6.32
C PHE A 790 -21.74 -46.10 5.90
N GLY A 791 -22.10 -44.82 5.75
CA GLY A 791 -23.45 -44.39 5.37
C GLY A 791 -24.49 -44.53 6.50
N GLU A 792 -24.05 -44.66 7.76
CA GLU A 792 -24.97 -44.69 8.92
C GLU A 792 -25.54 -43.30 9.24
N ILE A 793 -24.82 -42.25 8.82
CA ILE A 793 -25.21 -40.84 8.97
C ILE A 793 -25.17 -40.21 7.58
N GLU A 794 -26.26 -39.53 7.22
CA GLU A 794 -26.47 -38.95 5.89
C GLU A 794 -26.68 -37.44 5.95
N ALA A 795 -26.50 -36.78 4.79
CA ALA A 795 -26.79 -35.36 4.63
C ALA A 795 -28.26 -35.04 4.98
N GLY A 796 -28.49 -33.89 5.61
CA GLY A 796 -29.80 -33.45 6.09
C GLY A 796 -30.18 -33.96 7.49
N GLN A 797 -29.26 -34.62 8.19
CA GLN A 797 -29.48 -35.11 9.56
C GLN A 797 -28.82 -34.23 10.63
N ILE A 798 -29.44 -34.19 11.81
CA ILE A 798 -28.86 -33.70 13.06
C ILE A 798 -28.30 -34.91 13.80
N ILE A 799 -27.01 -34.88 14.10
CA ILE A 799 -26.29 -35.96 14.76
C ILE A 799 -26.35 -35.72 16.26
N LEU A 800 -27.21 -36.48 16.94
CA LEU A 800 -27.29 -36.48 18.40
C LEU A 800 -26.19 -37.37 18.97
N VAL A 801 -25.32 -36.78 19.79
CA VAL A 801 -24.24 -37.46 20.49
C VAL A 801 -24.60 -37.61 21.96
N ASP A 802 -24.73 -38.84 22.43
CA ASP A 802 -25.02 -39.17 23.83
C ASP A 802 -24.02 -40.19 24.40
N VAL A 803 -24.18 -40.56 25.66
CA VAL A 803 -23.32 -41.52 26.37
C VAL A 803 -24.17 -42.64 26.95
N ASP A 804 -23.82 -43.88 26.58
CA ASP A 804 -24.33 -45.10 27.21
C ASP A 804 -23.33 -45.63 28.25
N GLY A 805 -23.85 -46.25 29.32
CA GLY A 805 -23.02 -46.85 30.38
C GLY A 805 -22.47 -45.86 31.42
N TRP A 806 -22.98 -44.61 31.48
CA TRP A 806 -22.56 -43.62 32.48
C TRP A 806 -23.74 -42.82 33.06
N SER A 807 -23.72 -42.64 34.37
CA SER A 807 -24.77 -41.92 35.12
C SER A 807 -24.76 -40.40 34.87
N GLY A 808 -23.62 -39.85 34.43
CA GLY A 808 -23.38 -38.42 34.35
C GLY A 808 -22.72 -37.81 35.59
N ASN A 809 -22.47 -38.62 36.63
CA ASN A 809 -21.80 -38.15 37.85
C ASN A 809 -20.26 -38.15 37.68
N PRO A 810 -19.56 -37.01 37.91
CA PRO A 810 -18.10 -36.93 37.83
C PRO A 810 -17.35 -37.93 38.71
N GLU A 811 -17.94 -38.35 39.83
CA GLU A 811 -17.31 -39.28 40.79
C GLU A 811 -17.42 -40.77 40.38
N ASP A 812 -18.30 -41.11 39.45
CA ASP A 812 -18.52 -42.50 39.03
C ASP A 812 -17.42 -42.97 38.05
N ARG A 813 -17.04 -44.26 38.11
CA ARG A 813 -16.10 -44.84 37.14
C ARG A 813 -16.71 -44.80 35.74
N ASP A 814 -15.90 -44.40 34.74
CA ASP A 814 -16.31 -44.26 33.35
C ASP A 814 -15.76 -45.37 32.43
N ASP A 815 -15.28 -46.47 33.01
CA ASP A 815 -14.63 -47.59 32.30
C ASP A 815 -15.55 -48.28 31.27
N GLU A 816 -16.87 -48.27 31.50
CA GLU A 816 -17.89 -48.85 30.60
C GLU A 816 -18.60 -47.80 29.72
N ALA A 817 -18.26 -46.52 29.87
CA ALA A 817 -18.92 -45.42 29.20
C ALA A 817 -18.47 -45.31 27.73
N HIS A 818 -19.42 -45.28 26.79
CA HIS A 818 -19.13 -45.13 25.36
C HIS A 818 -20.08 -44.12 24.71
N PHE A 819 -19.54 -43.37 23.75
CA PHE A 819 -20.30 -42.38 22.99
C PHE A 819 -21.18 -43.07 21.96
N THR A 820 -22.44 -42.63 21.87
CA THR A 820 -23.38 -43.08 20.86
C THR A 820 -23.75 -41.92 19.93
N PHE A 821 -23.97 -42.25 18.66
CA PHE A 821 -24.24 -41.30 17.60
C PHE A 821 -25.52 -41.70 16.89
N ARG A 822 -26.50 -40.80 16.81
CA ARG A 822 -27.78 -41.05 16.13
C ARG A 822 -28.07 -39.91 15.16
N GLY A 823 -28.25 -40.23 13.89
CA GLY A 823 -28.70 -39.28 12.88
C GLY A 823 -30.22 -39.15 12.90
N GLU A 824 -30.74 -37.99 13.27
CA GLU A 824 -32.16 -37.67 13.20
C GLU A 824 -32.43 -36.76 11.99
N LYS A 825 -33.52 -37.02 11.26
CA LYS A 825 -33.89 -36.15 10.14
C LYS A 825 -34.26 -34.77 10.68
N ARG A 826 -33.72 -33.73 10.05
CA ARG A 826 -34.05 -32.34 10.40
C ARG A 826 -35.58 -32.16 10.40
N PRO A 827 -36.20 -31.70 11.50
CA PRO A 827 -37.64 -31.52 11.54
C PRO A 827 -38.05 -30.47 10.49
N SER A 828 -39.04 -30.80 9.66
CA SER A 828 -39.50 -29.97 8.53
C SER A 828 -40.33 -28.75 8.94
N SER A 829 -40.44 -28.46 10.24
CA SER A 829 -41.24 -27.34 10.75
C SER A 829 -40.66 -26.81 12.06
N VAL A 830 -40.16 -25.59 12.03
CA VAL A 830 -40.07 -24.75 13.25
C VAL A 830 -41.25 -23.78 13.16
N PRO A 831 -42.24 -23.82 14.06
CA PRO A 831 -43.20 -22.73 14.15
C PRO A 831 -42.50 -21.48 14.69
N ASP A 832 -42.63 -20.35 14.01
CA ASP A 832 -42.11 -19.02 14.41
C ASP A 832 -42.80 -18.43 15.67
N ALA A 833 -43.40 -19.26 16.53
CA ALA A 833 -44.07 -18.80 17.74
C ALA A 833 -43.76 -19.71 18.94
N PRO A 834 -43.47 -19.15 20.12
CA PRO A 834 -43.24 -19.95 21.32
C PRO A 834 -44.53 -20.67 21.74
N PRO A 835 -44.45 -21.92 22.22
CA PRO A 835 -45.63 -22.67 22.62
C PRO A 835 -46.26 -22.07 23.89
N VAL A 836 -47.47 -21.54 23.74
CA VAL A 836 -48.36 -21.18 24.85
C VAL A 836 -48.96 -22.47 25.42
N SER A 837 -48.22 -23.17 26.28
CA SER A 837 -48.78 -24.15 27.23
C SER A 837 -47.72 -24.81 28.11
N ILE A 838 -47.12 -24.08 29.04
CA ILE A 838 -46.71 -24.64 30.36
C ILE A 838 -47.03 -23.56 31.39
N GLY A 839 -48.24 -23.63 31.93
CA GLY A 839 -48.77 -22.67 32.89
C GLY A 839 -50.09 -23.17 33.47
N ALA A 840 -50.07 -24.37 34.04
CA ALA A 840 -51.10 -24.83 34.97
C ALA A 840 -50.58 -26.02 35.79
N VAL A 841 -50.90 -26.00 37.08
CA VAL A 841 -50.69 -27.01 38.14
C VAL A 841 -49.27 -26.98 38.78
N GLY A 842 -49.07 -26.53 40.02
CA GLY A 842 -49.98 -26.02 41.05
C GLY A 842 -49.19 -25.39 42.21
N HIS A 843 -49.72 -24.31 42.77
CA HIS A 843 -49.36 -23.85 44.11
C HIS A 843 -50.65 -23.78 44.91
N ASP A 844 -50.68 -24.62 45.95
CA ASP A 844 -51.73 -24.70 46.95
C ASP A 844 -51.86 -23.36 47.70
N GLU A 845 -53.11 -23.05 47.98
CA GLU A 845 -53.56 -22.04 48.92
C GLU A 845 -52.96 -22.29 50.33
N ASN A 846 -52.38 -21.25 50.94
CA ASN A 846 -52.56 -20.83 52.34
C ASN A 846 -51.38 -19.96 52.81
N HIS A 847 -51.54 -18.63 52.81
CA HIS A 847 -51.73 -17.88 54.06
C HIS A 847 -51.81 -16.37 53.80
N GLU A 848 -52.73 -15.76 54.54
CA GLU A 848 -53.12 -14.36 54.58
C GLU A 848 -52.05 -13.43 55.17
N THR A 849 -52.20 -12.12 54.89
CA THR A 849 -51.87 -10.93 55.73
C THR A 849 -50.38 -10.64 56.01
N GLU A 850 -49.81 -9.43 55.93
CA GLU A 850 -50.17 -8.00 56.13
C GLU A 850 -49.15 -7.17 55.30
N ALA A 851 -49.52 -6.13 54.52
CA ALA A 851 -49.71 -4.73 54.93
C ALA A 851 -48.49 -4.06 55.63
N ASP A 852 -47.57 -3.50 54.84
CA ASP A 852 -47.23 -2.05 54.74
C ASP A 852 -46.15 -1.80 53.66
#